data_AF-A0A7Y9PEU3-F1
#
_entry.id   AF-A0A7Y9PEU3-F1
#
_cell.length_a   1.000
_cell.length_b   1.000
_cell.length_c   1.000
_cell.angle_alpha   90.00
_cell.angle_beta   90.00
_cell.angle_gamma   90.00
#
_symmetry.space_group_name_H-M   'P 1'
#
loop_
_entity.id
_entity.type
_entity.pdbx_description
1 polymer ?
#
loop_
_entity_poly.entity_id
_entity_poly.type
_entity_poly.pdbx_seq_one_letter_code
_entity_poly.pdbx_strand_id
1 'polypeptide(L)'
;MPHPTLLPVIPAPLAESSAVALEWPRLRDHIAAKTNSPLGFAWIQNLKPTSDRPWLDQQHQRTAELRAFLTAGGSFTFHGLFDPTLLLDKARIEGAALEPLEILSLLTVAERVAAWRTLLDPAPNATRYHWPSIEALSTDLLDPIVSAPLAPLLHRLRGKIEPDGTLSDDASPELRRIRRALERQHRAIEESLRRAARHLREEGNTQSNSEDLITIRGDRFVIPVKAEFKRRVPGVIHASSSSGQTVFIEPLETIEQNNELVRLLDEEQSEIHRILVAMTHALGESAPTLHLGCAILAEVESHAARARFAQDLNCTRPVFTFAAPKKTFAEPKNTVILSEARSAESKDPCISPEAPQTPQGSHSHPTKKTVLSSDLQQNCHPERSAQHAAEGPAVALAVARPHPNQPQLSLTAARHPLLELRMRAESGPSASPTPLTITLPPHTKQLIISGPNTGGKTVSLKTLGLLSIMAQSGVPIPAEEAHLPLFDAIYADIGDAQSIERNLSSFSAHVVNVDRISRVADVQSLVLLDELGSATDPEEGAALAVAVAAHFLALDSWTAITTHLTSLKVYAASRTGVLNAAVGFDQQTLSPTYELRLGVPGASAGLNIAERLGMSPDIIQNARAQMTTQTADIGAFLDQLHDQLTAAAAEREALQQKERELSRERSRLEIEGRLEQKARTKELEAKLHALIADVESQLRETVKAIDDKTLSQKIARDSAARMTRAKREFSEQFSSTVLAHNTRADQHDTPLKPKSPTPIKVGDLVQLKSLGRQARVNRILDDKTFEVSAGPMKMRIDRSDIAAVEQVKAITPLEAARRRGGVTIQTAATTDADYMTSEINVIGRTSDEAATEVERFLDRAFLSGLPRIRIVHGTGMGILRRTLRELLRNHPHVATITEPPPNQGGQGATEVELRQ
;
A
#
# COMPACT_ATOMS: atom_id res chain seq x y z
N MET A 1 2.18 -8.46 -36.45
CA MET A 1 2.53 -8.56 -35.03
C MET A 1 2.08 -9.92 -34.51
N PRO A 2 2.74 -10.52 -33.51
CA PRO A 2 2.07 -11.50 -32.65
C PRO A 2 0.86 -10.81 -31.98
N HIS A 3 -0.20 -11.57 -31.70
CA HIS A 3 -1.38 -11.02 -31.05
C HIS A 3 -1.13 -10.76 -29.56
N PRO A 4 -1.70 -9.69 -28.95
CA PRO A 4 -1.56 -9.42 -27.53
C PRO A 4 -2.24 -10.53 -26.71
N THR A 5 -1.58 -11.03 -25.68
CA THR A 5 -2.03 -12.18 -24.88
C THR A 5 -3.32 -11.85 -24.10
N LEU A 6 -4.37 -12.66 -24.29
CA LEU A 6 -5.64 -12.54 -23.57
C LEU A 6 -5.57 -12.94 -22.09
N LEU A 7 -4.47 -13.57 -21.67
CA LEU A 7 -4.18 -14.03 -20.30
C LEU A 7 -2.98 -13.27 -19.73
N PRO A 8 -2.85 -13.15 -18.39
CA PRO A 8 -1.79 -12.36 -17.76
C PRO A 8 -0.41 -12.98 -18.02
N VAL A 9 0.46 -12.20 -18.67
CA VAL A 9 1.90 -12.47 -18.68
C VAL A 9 2.48 -11.94 -17.38
N ILE A 10 2.78 -12.87 -16.47
CA ILE A 10 3.34 -12.57 -15.14
C ILE A 10 4.87 -12.69 -15.23
N PRO A 11 5.63 -11.58 -15.15
CA PRO A 11 7.10 -11.64 -15.06
C PRO A 11 7.50 -12.25 -13.72
N ALA A 12 8.70 -12.87 -13.65
CA ALA A 12 9.30 -13.45 -12.43
C ALA A 12 8.31 -14.14 -11.46
N PRO A 13 7.50 -15.13 -11.91
CA PRO A 13 6.59 -15.85 -11.03
C PRO A 13 7.37 -16.66 -9.99
N LEU A 14 6.89 -16.70 -8.74
CA LEU A 14 7.57 -17.41 -7.65
C LEU A 14 7.73 -18.90 -7.97
N ALA A 15 8.94 -19.42 -7.73
CA ALA A 15 9.28 -20.82 -7.99
C ALA A 15 8.57 -21.79 -7.01
N GLU A 16 8.35 -21.34 -5.78
CA GLU A 16 7.53 -22.02 -4.77
C GLU A 16 6.64 -20.98 -4.08
N SER A 17 5.39 -21.35 -3.82
CA SER A 17 4.41 -20.50 -3.14
C SER A 17 3.46 -21.24 -2.21
N SER A 18 3.55 -22.58 -2.14
CA SER A 18 2.73 -23.43 -1.26
C SER A 18 1.22 -23.15 -1.36
N ALA A 19 0.78 -22.68 -2.53
CA ALA A 19 -0.51 -22.01 -2.75
C ALA A 19 -1.73 -22.84 -2.35
N VAL A 20 -1.65 -24.17 -2.43
CA VAL A 20 -2.74 -25.08 -2.04
C VAL A 20 -2.90 -25.13 -0.51
N ALA A 21 -1.80 -25.25 0.24
CA ALA A 21 -1.83 -25.27 1.70
C ALA A 21 -2.31 -23.93 2.30
N LEU A 22 -1.98 -22.83 1.62
CA LEU A 22 -2.44 -21.47 1.94
C LEU A 22 -3.79 -21.09 1.30
N GLU A 23 -4.48 -22.05 0.67
CA GLU A 23 -5.86 -21.90 0.12
C GLU A 23 -6.05 -20.81 -0.95
N TRP A 24 -4.97 -20.39 -1.62
CA TRP A 24 -4.99 -19.39 -2.69
C TRP A 24 -5.94 -19.72 -3.86
N PRO A 25 -6.10 -20.98 -4.33
CA PRO A 25 -7.10 -21.32 -5.34
C PRO A 25 -8.53 -20.97 -4.92
N ARG A 26 -8.93 -21.33 -3.69
CA ARG A 26 -10.27 -20.99 -3.15
C ARG A 26 -10.50 -19.49 -3.11
N LEU A 27 -9.48 -18.71 -2.76
CA LEU A 27 -9.60 -17.25 -2.74
C LEU A 27 -9.72 -16.66 -4.15
N ARG A 28 -8.97 -17.18 -5.12
CA ARG A 28 -9.11 -16.83 -6.54
C ARG A 28 -10.52 -17.11 -7.04
N ASP A 29 -11.13 -18.24 -6.67
CA ASP A 29 -12.51 -18.56 -7.06
C ASP A 29 -13.50 -17.48 -6.59
N HIS A 30 -13.37 -17.01 -5.33
CA HIS A 30 -14.18 -15.92 -4.78
C HIS A 30 -13.94 -14.55 -5.46
N ILE A 31 -12.75 -14.30 -6.00
CA ILE A 31 -12.45 -13.09 -6.78
C ILE A 31 -13.00 -13.24 -8.22
N ALA A 32 -12.80 -14.40 -8.85
CA ALA A 32 -13.25 -14.71 -10.20
C ALA A 32 -14.79 -14.70 -10.31
N ALA A 33 -15.50 -15.10 -9.25
CA ALA A 33 -16.95 -14.98 -9.12
C ALA A 33 -17.48 -13.52 -9.11
N LYS A 34 -16.61 -12.51 -9.14
CA LYS A 34 -16.97 -11.07 -9.30
C LYS A 34 -16.72 -10.55 -10.72
N THR A 35 -16.40 -11.44 -11.66
CA THR A 35 -16.32 -11.16 -13.11
C THR A 35 -17.64 -11.54 -13.79
N ASN A 36 -17.93 -10.89 -14.92
CA ASN A 36 -19.13 -11.07 -15.74
C ASN A 36 -18.82 -11.73 -17.10
N SER A 37 -17.55 -12.06 -17.37
CA SER A 37 -17.11 -12.69 -18.63
C SER A 37 -16.15 -13.88 -18.41
N PRO A 38 -16.15 -14.89 -19.31
CA PRO A 38 -15.17 -15.97 -19.30
C PRO A 38 -13.72 -15.51 -19.38
N LEU A 39 -13.43 -14.40 -20.08
CA LEU A 39 -12.06 -13.85 -20.15
C LEU A 39 -11.61 -13.29 -18.80
N GLY A 40 -12.42 -12.46 -18.14
CA GLY A 40 -12.11 -11.93 -16.81
C GLY A 40 -11.93 -13.06 -15.79
N PHE A 41 -12.79 -14.08 -15.83
CA PHE A 41 -12.67 -15.27 -15.00
C PHE A 41 -11.34 -15.99 -15.24
N ALA A 42 -11.00 -16.29 -16.51
CA ALA A 42 -9.76 -16.96 -16.87
C ALA A 42 -8.51 -16.14 -16.52
N TRP A 43 -8.59 -14.80 -16.60
CA TRP A 43 -7.50 -13.90 -16.22
C TRP A 43 -7.21 -13.97 -14.72
N ILE A 44 -8.24 -13.91 -13.85
CA ILE A 44 -8.09 -14.15 -12.41
C ILE A 44 -7.56 -15.56 -12.11
N GLN A 45 -8.05 -16.57 -12.82
CA GLN A 45 -7.60 -17.97 -12.65
C GLN A 45 -6.18 -18.26 -13.16
N ASN A 46 -5.52 -17.29 -13.82
CA ASN A 46 -4.10 -17.39 -14.15
C ASN A 46 -3.19 -16.59 -13.21
N LEU A 47 -3.75 -15.94 -12.17
CA LEU A 47 -2.95 -15.21 -11.19
C LEU A 47 -2.09 -16.13 -10.31
N LYS A 48 -0.81 -15.75 -10.23
CA LYS A 48 0.28 -16.37 -9.47
C LYS A 48 1.08 -15.23 -8.80
N PRO A 49 1.70 -15.47 -7.64
CA PRO A 49 2.57 -14.48 -7.04
C PRO A 49 3.86 -14.29 -7.85
N THR A 50 4.40 -13.07 -7.83
CA THR A 50 5.66 -12.65 -8.49
C THR A 50 6.53 -11.79 -7.56
N SER A 51 7.83 -11.72 -7.83
CA SER A 51 8.77 -10.76 -7.23
C SER A 51 9.15 -9.59 -8.17
N ASP A 52 8.48 -9.44 -9.32
CA ASP A 52 8.65 -8.25 -10.17
C ASP A 52 7.92 -7.03 -9.58
N ARG A 53 8.68 -6.13 -8.96
CA ARG A 53 8.12 -4.92 -8.36
C ARG A 53 7.42 -3.98 -9.36
N PRO A 54 7.97 -3.65 -10.55
CA PRO A 54 7.30 -2.76 -11.49
C PRO A 54 5.89 -3.24 -11.88
N TRP A 55 5.73 -4.54 -12.14
CA TRP A 55 4.42 -5.15 -12.39
C TRP A 55 3.52 -5.04 -11.16
N LEU A 56 4.00 -5.37 -9.96
CA LEU A 56 3.21 -5.26 -8.73
C LEU A 56 2.72 -3.83 -8.45
N ASP A 57 3.61 -2.84 -8.53
CA ASP A 57 3.26 -1.44 -8.29
C ASP A 57 2.25 -0.93 -9.32
N GLN A 58 2.32 -1.39 -10.58
CA GLN A 58 1.33 -1.11 -11.63
C GLN A 58 -0.01 -1.83 -11.39
N GLN A 59 0.01 -3.11 -11.00
CA GLN A 59 -1.18 -3.93 -10.76
C GLN A 59 -2.01 -3.42 -9.58
N HIS A 60 -1.36 -3.05 -8.48
CA HIS A 60 -2.03 -2.42 -7.33
C HIS A 60 -2.56 -1.02 -7.68
N GLN A 61 -1.82 -0.25 -8.47
CA GLN A 61 -2.25 1.09 -8.92
C GLN A 61 -3.50 1.02 -9.82
N ARG A 62 -3.52 0.17 -10.86
CA ARG A 62 -4.69 -0.06 -11.71
C ARG A 62 -5.92 -0.51 -10.93
N THR A 63 -5.73 -1.38 -9.93
CA THR A 63 -6.81 -1.84 -9.04
C THR A 63 -7.34 -0.69 -8.15
N ALA A 64 -6.48 0.20 -7.66
CA ALA A 64 -6.88 1.37 -6.89
C ALA A 64 -7.63 2.41 -7.74
N GLU A 65 -7.18 2.65 -8.98
CA GLU A 65 -7.83 3.56 -9.94
C GLU A 65 -9.25 3.07 -10.31
N LEU A 66 -9.43 1.77 -10.62
CA LEU A 66 -10.79 1.25 -10.85
C LEU A 66 -11.66 1.21 -9.59
N ARG A 67 -11.09 1.02 -8.39
CA ARG A 67 -11.84 1.16 -7.14
C ARG A 67 -12.32 2.60 -6.96
N ALA A 68 -11.51 3.60 -7.27
CA ALA A 68 -11.91 5.01 -7.22
C ALA A 68 -13.04 5.31 -8.24
N PHE A 69 -12.93 4.81 -9.47
CA PHE A 69 -13.97 4.89 -10.50
C PHE A 69 -15.32 4.30 -10.01
N LEU A 70 -15.30 3.07 -9.49
CA LEU A 70 -16.50 2.41 -8.95
C LEU A 70 -17.08 3.16 -7.73
N THR A 71 -16.22 3.67 -6.84
CA THR A 71 -16.64 4.44 -5.65
C THR A 71 -17.27 5.78 -6.03
N ALA A 72 -16.85 6.39 -7.16
CA ALA A 72 -17.44 7.61 -7.71
C ALA A 72 -18.78 7.38 -8.44
N GLY A 73 -19.34 6.16 -8.40
CA GLY A 73 -20.55 5.79 -9.14
C GLY A 73 -20.32 5.46 -10.62
N GLY A 74 -19.06 5.42 -11.06
CA GLY A 74 -18.69 4.94 -12.39
C GLY A 74 -19.04 3.47 -12.56
N SER A 75 -19.55 3.09 -13.74
CA SER A 75 -19.86 1.71 -14.07
C SER A 75 -19.50 1.38 -15.51
N PHE A 76 -19.15 0.11 -15.74
CA PHE A 76 -18.88 -0.45 -17.06
C PHE A 76 -19.37 -1.90 -17.09
N THR A 77 -19.90 -2.35 -18.24
CA THR A 77 -20.35 -3.72 -18.42
C THR A 77 -19.37 -4.50 -19.28
N PHE A 78 -18.96 -5.67 -18.78
CA PHE A 78 -18.05 -6.61 -19.45
C PHE A 78 -18.80 -7.80 -20.08
N HIS A 79 -20.14 -7.80 -20.02
CA HIS A 79 -20.95 -8.90 -20.53
C HIS A 79 -20.80 -9.05 -22.05
N GLY A 80 -20.60 -10.29 -22.49
CA GLY A 80 -20.37 -10.65 -23.89
C GLY A 80 -18.90 -10.63 -24.35
N LEU A 81 -17.94 -10.44 -23.44
CA LEU A 81 -16.52 -10.68 -23.74
C LEU A 81 -16.19 -12.17 -23.70
N PHE A 82 -15.45 -12.65 -24.69
CA PHE A 82 -14.98 -14.03 -24.82
C PHE A 82 -13.68 -14.02 -25.66
N ASP A 83 -12.96 -15.14 -25.70
CA ASP A 83 -11.78 -15.30 -26.57
C ASP A 83 -12.22 -15.25 -28.05
N PRO A 84 -11.88 -14.17 -28.79
CA PRO A 84 -12.38 -13.98 -30.14
C PRO A 84 -11.45 -14.60 -31.20
N THR A 85 -10.27 -15.13 -30.81
CA THR A 85 -9.15 -15.37 -31.73
C THR A 85 -9.50 -16.34 -32.85
N LEU A 86 -10.17 -17.46 -32.55
CA LEU A 86 -10.60 -18.43 -33.56
C LEU A 86 -11.61 -17.85 -34.56
N LEU A 87 -12.56 -17.01 -34.10
CA LEU A 87 -13.56 -16.39 -34.98
C LEU A 87 -12.95 -15.26 -35.81
N LEU A 88 -12.01 -14.49 -35.25
CA LEU A 88 -11.30 -13.43 -35.96
C LEU A 88 -10.34 -14.00 -37.02
N ASP A 89 -9.66 -15.11 -36.74
CA ASP A 89 -8.83 -15.77 -37.75
C ASP A 89 -9.68 -16.45 -38.84
N LYS A 90 -10.82 -17.05 -38.50
CA LYS A 90 -11.84 -17.48 -39.49
C LYS A 90 -12.33 -16.31 -40.35
N ALA A 91 -12.58 -15.14 -39.75
CA ALA A 91 -13.06 -13.93 -40.44
C ALA A 91 -12.00 -13.24 -41.32
N ARG A 92 -10.72 -13.59 -41.19
CA ARG A 92 -9.61 -13.09 -42.03
C ARG A 92 -9.36 -13.94 -43.27
N ILE A 93 -10.05 -15.08 -43.42
CA ILE A 93 -9.98 -15.92 -44.61
C ILE A 93 -10.91 -15.34 -45.69
N GLU A 94 -10.36 -15.10 -46.88
CA GLU A 94 -11.13 -14.56 -48.01
C GLU A 94 -12.28 -15.50 -48.40
N GLY A 95 -13.49 -14.94 -48.56
CA GLY A 95 -14.70 -15.70 -48.87
C GLY A 95 -15.31 -16.49 -47.71
N ALA A 96 -14.73 -16.45 -46.50
CA ALA A 96 -15.31 -17.13 -45.34
C ALA A 96 -16.58 -16.42 -44.83
N ALA A 97 -17.53 -17.22 -44.33
CA ALA A 97 -18.69 -16.76 -43.58
C ALA A 97 -18.59 -17.22 -42.12
N LEU A 98 -18.89 -16.30 -41.20
CA LEU A 98 -19.28 -16.61 -39.84
C LEU A 98 -20.80 -16.86 -39.77
N GLU A 99 -21.22 -17.68 -38.81
CA GLU A 99 -22.63 -17.88 -38.49
C GLU A 99 -23.23 -16.61 -37.89
N PRO A 100 -24.55 -16.35 -38.03
CA PRO A 100 -25.17 -15.13 -37.51
C PRO A 100 -24.92 -14.87 -36.02
N LEU A 101 -24.89 -15.93 -35.21
CA LEU A 101 -24.62 -15.85 -33.76
C LEU A 101 -23.13 -15.65 -33.45
N GLU A 102 -22.21 -16.13 -34.29
CA GLU A 102 -20.77 -15.80 -34.19
C GLU A 102 -20.55 -14.30 -34.47
N ILE A 103 -21.23 -13.76 -35.49
CA ILE A 103 -21.22 -12.33 -35.83
C ILE A 103 -21.83 -11.49 -34.70
N LEU A 104 -22.98 -11.88 -34.14
CA LEU A 104 -23.63 -11.18 -33.02
C LEU A 104 -22.72 -11.14 -31.78
N SER A 105 -21.97 -12.22 -31.53
CA SER A 105 -21.01 -12.32 -30.44
C SER A 105 -19.83 -11.36 -30.65
N LEU A 106 -19.22 -11.35 -31.84
CA LEU A 106 -18.14 -10.40 -32.18
C LEU A 106 -18.62 -8.94 -32.22
N LEU A 107 -19.86 -8.67 -32.63
CA LEU A 107 -20.47 -7.34 -32.54
C LEU A 107 -20.61 -6.89 -31.08
N THR A 108 -21.01 -7.79 -30.18
CA THR A 108 -21.06 -7.50 -28.75
C THR A 108 -19.67 -7.12 -28.21
N VAL A 109 -18.62 -7.86 -28.56
CA VAL A 109 -17.23 -7.47 -28.27
C VAL A 109 -16.90 -6.09 -28.83
N ALA A 110 -17.21 -5.82 -30.10
CA ALA A 110 -16.94 -4.53 -30.75
C ALA A 110 -17.63 -3.36 -30.04
N GLU A 111 -18.85 -3.54 -29.54
CA GLU A 111 -19.57 -2.54 -28.74
C GLU A 111 -18.91 -2.29 -27.38
N ARG A 112 -18.39 -3.32 -26.70
CA ARG A 112 -17.68 -3.16 -25.42
C ARG A 112 -16.37 -2.40 -25.62
N VAL A 113 -15.59 -2.75 -26.65
CA VAL A 113 -14.33 -2.08 -27.00
C VAL A 113 -14.57 -0.61 -27.41
N ALA A 114 -15.62 -0.34 -28.19
CA ALA A 114 -16.01 1.03 -28.54
C ALA A 114 -16.46 1.85 -27.32
N ALA A 115 -17.30 1.28 -26.45
CA ALA A 115 -17.75 1.94 -25.23
C ALA A 115 -16.58 2.25 -24.25
N TRP A 116 -15.59 1.36 -24.17
CA TRP A 116 -14.37 1.58 -23.38
C TRP A 116 -13.54 2.75 -23.92
N ARG A 117 -13.36 2.83 -25.25
CA ARG A 117 -12.70 3.97 -25.91
C ARG A 117 -13.40 5.30 -25.63
N THR A 118 -14.74 5.33 -25.65
CA THR A 118 -15.54 6.53 -25.30
C THR A 118 -15.49 6.89 -23.80
N LEU A 119 -15.20 5.94 -22.91
CA LEU A 119 -15.04 6.20 -21.48
C LEU A 119 -13.64 6.76 -21.13
N LEU A 120 -12.62 6.40 -21.90
CA LEU A 120 -11.25 6.92 -21.79
C LEU A 120 -11.08 8.30 -22.41
N ASP A 121 -11.68 8.53 -23.58
CA ASP A 121 -11.67 9.81 -24.30
C ASP A 121 -13.11 10.39 -24.37
N PRO A 122 -13.63 10.91 -23.25
CA PRO A 122 -14.98 11.47 -23.18
C PRO A 122 -15.07 12.82 -23.88
N ALA A 123 -16.25 13.15 -24.42
CA ALA A 123 -16.51 14.45 -25.03
C ALA A 123 -16.24 15.62 -24.05
N PRO A 124 -15.85 16.82 -24.53
CA PRO A 124 -15.29 17.90 -23.68
C PRO A 124 -16.13 18.38 -22.48
N ASN A 125 -17.44 18.09 -22.46
CA ASN A 125 -18.37 18.48 -21.41
C ASN A 125 -18.74 17.32 -20.45
N ALA A 126 -18.15 16.13 -20.62
CA ALA A 126 -18.42 14.96 -19.80
C ALA A 126 -17.36 14.74 -18.70
N THR A 127 -17.75 14.05 -17.63
CA THR A 127 -16.88 13.76 -16.49
C THR A 127 -15.68 12.88 -16.90
N ARG A 128 -14.47 13.42 -16.83
CA ARG A 128 -13.23 12.65 -16.99
C ARG A 128 -12.76 12.10 -15.64
N TYR A 129 -12.50 10.79 -15.59
CA TYR A 129 -11.95 10.11 -14.42
C TYR A 129 -10.41 10.25 -14.37
N HIS A 130 -9.84 10.28 -13.16
CA HIS A 130 -8.39 10.31 -12.99
C HIS A 130 -7.84 8.89 -12.77
N TRP A 131 -7.33 8.29 -13.84
CA TRP A 131 -6.89 6.90 -13.89
C TRP A 131 -5.71 6.69 -14.86
N PRO A 132 -4.55 7.34 -14.62
CA PRO A 132 -3.45 7.38 -15.57
C PRO A 132 -2.84 6.00 -15.88
N SER A 133 -2.95 5.01 -14.99
CA SER A 133 -2.42 3.66 -15.20
C SER A 133 -3.36 2.76 -16.01
N ILE A 134 -4.64 3.13 -16.05
CA ILE A 134 -5.68 2.55 -16.92
C ILE A 134 -5.65 3.22 -18.31
N GLU A 135 -5.42 4.53 -18.39
CA GLU A 135 -5.11 5.23 -19.65
C GLU A 135 -3.82 4.68 -20.28
N ALA A 136 -2.77 4.47 -19.49
CA ALA A 136 -1.52 3.84 -19.96
C ALA A 136 -1.69 2.39 -20.43
N LEU A 137 -2.57 1.59 -19.79
CA LEU A 137 -2.93 0.25 -20.28
C LEU A 137 -3.66 0.32 -21.64
N SER A 138 -4.44 1.37 -21.86
CA SER A 138 -5.32 1.50 -23.01
C SER A 138 -4.75 2.36 -24.15
N THR A 139 -3.49 2.79 -24.05
CA THR A 139 -2.89 3.76 -24.99
C THR A 139 -2.90 3.25 -26.44
N ASP A 140 -2.51 2.00 -26.67
CA ASP A 140 -2.54 1.35 -27.99
C ASP A 140 -3.96 1.25 -28.60
N LEU A 141 -5.02 1.27 -27.77
CA LEU A 141 -6.40 1.27 -28.23
C LEU A 141 -6.89 2.67 -28.64
N LEU A 142 -6.29 3.72 -28.06
CA LEU A 142 -6.56 5.13 -28.35
C LEU A 142 -5.79 5.62 -29.58
N ASP A 143 -4.56 5.14 -29.79
CA ASP A 143 -3.72 5.51 -30.94
C ASP A 143 -4.40 5.14 -32.28
N PRO A 144 -4.74 6.13 -33.15
CA PRO A 144 -5.35 5.88 -34.45
C PRO A 144 -4.47 5.11 -35.44
N ILE A 145 -3.14 5.04 -35.21
CA ILE A 145 -2.18 4.31 -36.04
C ILE A 145 -2.21 2.81 -35.69
N VAL A 146 -2.37 2.48 -34.41
CA VAL A 146 -2.40 1.10 -33.90
C VAL A 146 -3.82 0.51 -33.93
N SER A 147 -4.84 1.35 -33.70
CA SER A 147 -6.22 0.91 -33.46
C SER A 147 -7.26 1.75 -34.23
N ALA A 148 -7.83 1.13 -35.26
CA ALA A 148 -8.90 1.71 -36.07
C ALA A 148 -10.17 2.00 -35.23
N PRO A 149 -10.90 3.10 -35.50
CA PRO A 149 -12.14 3.39 -34.80
C PRO A 149 -13.23 2.38 -35.19
N LEU A 150 -13.87 1.74 -34.21
CA LEU A 150 -14.94 0.75 -34.45
C LEU A 150 -16.31 1.37 -34.77
N ALA A 151 -16.47 2.70 -34.67
CA ALA A 151 -17.76 3.35 -34.92
C ALA A 151 -18.32 3.13 -36.34
N PRO A 152 -17.53 3.18 -37.44
CA PRO A 152 -18.02 2.85 -38.78
C PRO A 152 -18.38 1.37 -38.93
N LEU A 153 -17.67 0.46 -38.24
CA LEU A 153 -18.01 -0.96 -38.21
C LEU A 153 -19.38 -1.19 -37.57
N LEU A 154 -19.58 -0.65 -36.36
CA LEU A 154 -20.85 -0.75 -35.64
C LEU A 154 -22.00 -0.11 -36.44
N HIS A 155 -21.77 1.02 -37.10
CA HIS A 155 -22.77 1.66 -37.96
C HIS A 155 -23.09 0.85 -39.24
N ARG A 156 -22.13 0.11 -39.82
CA ARG A 156 -22.36 -0.80 -40.96
C ARG A 156 -23.18 -2.04 -40.60
N LEU A 157 -23.14 -2.50 -39.35
CA LEU A 157 -23.55 -3.86 -38.95
C LEU A 157 -24.66 -3.94 -37.89
N ARG A 158 -24.83 -2.94 -37.01
CA ARG A 158 -25.85 -2.95 -35.95
C ARG A 158 -27.27 -2.98 -36.55
N GLY A 159 -28.14 -3.83 -35.99
CA GLY A 159 -29.54 -3.94 -36.41
C GLY A 159 -29.77 -4.74 -37.70
N LYS A 160 -28.76 -5.46 -38.21
CA LYS A 160 -28.88 -6.33 -39.40
C LYS A 160 -29.14 -7.80 -39.08
N ILE A 161 -28.83 -8.22 -37.85
CA ILE A 161 -29.08 -9.57 -37.33
C ILE A 161 -29.91 -9.39 -36.08
N GLU A 162 -31.02 -10.13 -35.99
CA GLU A 162 -31.95 -10.13 -34.88
C GLU A 162 -31.42 -11.02 -33.74
N PRO A 163 -31.95 -10.92 -32.50
CA PRO A 163 -31.43 -11.67 -31.35
C PRO A 163 -31.50 -13.20 -31.43
N ASP A 164 -32.30 -13.75 -32.37
CA ASP A 164 -32.40 -15.18 -32.65
C ASP A 164 -31.41 -15.68 -33.71
N GLY A 165 -30.64 -14.76 -34.33
CA GLY A 165 -29.72 -15.05 -35.43
C GLY A 165 -30.34 -14.93 -36.83
N THR A 166 -31.61 -14.56 -36.97
CA THR A 166 -32.18 -14.27 -38.30
C THR A 166 -31.63 -12.94 -38.84
N LEU A 167 -31.46 -12.83 -40.16
CA LEU A 167 -31.15 -11.55 -40.80
C LEU A 167 -32.42 -10.70 -40.88
N SER A 168 -32.30 -9.43 -40.50
CA SER A 168 -33.38 -8.44 -40.57
C SER A 168 -33.74 -8.08 -42.02
N ASP A 169 -35.00 -7.73 -42.28
CA ASP A 169 -35.48 -7.20 -43.57
C ASP A 169 -34.75 -5.92 -44.01
N ASP A 170 -34.10 -5.24 -43.07
CA ASP A 170 -33.32 -4.03 -43.33
C ASP A 170 -31.82 -4.30 -43.57
N ALA A 171 -31.35 -5.55 -43.50
CA ALA A 171 -29.94 -5.90 -43.71
C ALA A 171 -29.42 -5.57 -45.12
N SER A 172 -30.26 -5.74 -46.14
CA SER A 172 -30.01 -5.43 -47.56
C SER A 172 -31.31 -5.03 -48.29
N PRO A 173 -31.29 -4.02 -49.19
CA PRO A 173 -32.42 -3.72 -50.07
C PRO A 173 -32.82 -4.89 -50.99
N GLU A 174 -31.85 -5.74 -51.34
CA GLU A 174 -32.04 -6.88 -52.24
C GLU A 174 -32.73 -8.03 -51.49
N LEU A 175 -32.28 -8.37 -50.28
CA LEU A 175 -32.97 -9.30 -49.38
C LEU A 175 -34.44 -8.89 -49.13
N ARG A 176 -34.68 -7.60 -48.84
CA ARG A 176 -36.04 -7.07 -48.65
C ARG A 176 -36.92 -7.22 -49.88
N ARG A 177 -36.34 -7.08 -51.08
CA ARG A 177 -37.04 -7.29 -52.35
C ARG A 177 -37.38 -8.77 -52.56
N ILE A 178 -36.46 -9.68 -52.23
CA ILE A 178 -36.64 -11.13 -52.35
C ILE A 178 -37.72 -11.61 -51.37
N ARG A 179 -37.65 -11.24 -50.08
CA ARG A 179 -38.70 -11.58 -49.08
C ARG A 179 -40.08 -11.05 -49.46
N ARG A 180 -40.16 -9.81 -49.95
CA ARG A 180 -41.42 -9.26 -50.49
C ARG A 180 -41.86 -9.91 -51.80
N ALA A 181 -41.01 -10.66 -52.51
CA ALA A 181 -41.42 -11.53 -53.60
C ALA A 181 -41.93 -12.87 -53.07
N LEU A 182 -41.20 -13.51 -52.15
CA LEU A 182 -41.60 -14.74 -51.43
C LEU A 182 -42.99 -14.61 -50.81
N GLU A 183 -43.26 -13.54 -50.05
CA GLU A 183 -44.59 -13.30 -49.45
C GLU A 183 -45.72 -13.23 -50.50
N ARG A 184 -45.48 -12.53 -51.61
CA ARG A 184 -46.46 -12.39 -52.70
C ARG A 184 -46.66 -13.73 -53.42
N GLN A 185 -45.58 -14.49 -53.60
CA GLN A 185 -45.61 -15.79 -54.25
C GLN A 185 -46.33 -16.83 -53.38
N HIS A 186 -46.07 -16.86 -52.07
CA HIS A 186 -46.84 -17.63 -51.08
C HIS A 186 -48.34 -17.36 -51.21
N ARG A 187 -48.76 -16.08 -51.20
CA ARG A 187 -50.18 -15.70 -51.31
C ARG A 187 -50.78 -16.10 -52.66
N ALA A 188 -50.06 -15.91 -53.76
CA ALA A 188 -50.52 -16.30 -55.09
C ALA A 188 -50.68 -17.83 -55.25
N ILE A 189 -49.76 -18.61 -54.69
CA ILE A 189 -49.86 -20.07 -54.62
C ILE A 189 -51.04 -20.47 -53.74
N GLU A 190 -51.16 -19.89 -52.55
CA GLU A 190 -52.24 -20.23 -51.63
C GLU A 190 -53.63 -19.90 -52.22
N GLU A 191 -53.79 -18.75 -52.89
CA GLU A 191 -55.03 -18.41 -53.60
C GLU A 191 -55.33 -19.35 -54.78
N SER A 192 -54.29 -19.84 -55.48
CA SER A 192 -54.42 -20.80 -56.58
C SER A 192 -54.80 -22.20 -56.07
N LEU A 193 -54.17 -22.67 -54.99
CA LEU A 193 -54.53 -23.91 -54.33
C LEU A 193 -55.92 -23.83 -53.67
N ARG A 194 -56.29 -22.68 -53.08
CA ARG A 194 -57.66 -22.42 -52.58
C ARG A 194 -58.70 -22.44 -53.71
N ARG A 195 -58.34 -22.08 -54.95
CA ARG A 195 -59.21 -22.22 -56.14
C ARG A 195 -59.34 -23.70 -56.56
N ALA A 196 -58.22 -24.41 -56.75
CA ALA A 196 -58.23 -25.83 -57.08
C ALA A 196 -58.99 -26.68 -56.03
N ALA A 197 -58.77 -26.40 -54.74
CA ALA A 197 -59.46 -27.02 -53.61
C ALA A 197 -60.99 -26.79 -53.61
N ARG A 198 -61.48 -25.65 -54.10
CA ARG A 198 -62.92 -25.38 -54.25
C ARG A 198 -63.53 -26.20 -55.39
N HIS A 199 -62.95 -26.19 -56.58
CA HIS A 199 -63.41 -27.02 -57.70
C HIS A 199 -63.49 -28.51 -57.32
N LEU A 200 -62.48 -29.03 -56.62
CA LEU A 200 -62.45 -30.42 -56.17
C LEU A 200 -63.52 -30.77 -55.12
N ARG A 201 -64.03 -29.78 -54.37
CA ARG A 201 -65.18 -29.93 -53.44
C ARG A 201 -66.53 -29.79 -54.16
N GLU A 202 -66.61 -28.95 -55.18
CA GLU A 202 -67.82 -28.74 -55.97
C GLU A 202 -68.13 -29.95 -56.88
N GLU A 203 -67.10 -30.62 -57.41
CA GLU A 203 -67.24 -31.83 -58.22
C GLU A 203 -67.39 -33.15 -57.42
N GLY A 204 -67.46 -33.10 -56.07
CA GLY A 204 -67.45 -34.34 -55.29
C GLY A 204 -67.87 -34.18 -53.84
N ASN A 205 -68.88 -34.97 -53.42
CA ASN A 205 -69.41 -35.00 -52.06
C ASN A 205 -68.43 -35.66 -51.05
N THR A 206 -67.28 -35.05 -50.82
CA THR A 206 -66.30 -35.46 -49.80
C THR A 206 -66.68 -34.87 -48.45
N GLN A 207 -67.39 -35.64 -47.62
CA GLN A 207 -67.60 -35.34 -46.21
C GLN A 207 -66.27 -35.44 -45.45
N SER A 208 -65.48 -34.37 -45.47
CA SER A 208 -64.20 -34.26 -44.76
C SER A 208 -63.93 -32.81 -44.39
N ASN A 209 -64.58 -32.37 -43.31
CA ASN A 209 -64.34 -31.06 -42.70
C ASN A 209 -62.88 -30.99 -42.22
N SER A 210 -62.05 -30.36 -43.03
CA SER A 210 -60.67 -29.96 -42.75
C SER A 210 -60.49 -28.60 -43.41
N GLU A 211 -60.15 -27.59 -42.62
CA GLU A 211 -60.04 -26.21 -43.11
C GLU A 211 -58.65 -25.98 -43.74
N ASP A 212 -57.62 -26.68 -43.23
CA ASP A 212 -56.29 -26.77 -43.84
C ASP A 212 -56.24 -27.85 -44.93
N LEU A 213 -56.52 -27.47 -46.19
CA LEU A 213 -56.33 -28.33 -47.38
C LEU A 213 -55.01 -28.08 -48.12
N ILE A 214 -54.10 -27.31 -47.53
CA ILE A 214 -52.82 -26.90 -48.14
C ILE A 214 -51.69 -27.32 -47.21
N THR A 215 -50.68 -28.00 -47.75
CA THR A 215 -49.54 -28.52 -46.99
C THR A 215 -48.23 -28.30 -47.76
N ILE A 216 -47.10 -28.27 -47.07
CA ILE A 216 -45.77 -28.15 -47.71
C ILE A 216 -45.07 -29.52 -47.70
N ARG A 217 -44.45 -29.91 -48.82
CA ARG A 217 -43.61 -31.11 -48.96
C ARG A 217 -42.43 -30.82 -49.89
N GLY A 218 -41.20 -30.92 -49.37
CA GLY A 218 -39.99 -30.60 -50.14
C GLY A 218 -40.05 -29.18 -50.70
N ASP A 219 -40.39 -28.23 -49.82
CA ASP A 219 -40.45 -26.78 -50.07
C ASP A 219 -41.43 -26.35 -51.18
N ARG A 220 -42.27 -27.27 -51.65
CA ARG A 220 -43.40 -27.05 -52.55
C ARG A 220 -44.73 -27.12 -51.80
N PHE A 221 -45.67 -26.25 -52.16
CA PHE A 221 -47.05 -26.38 -51.70
C PHE A 221 -47.81 -27.44 -52.50
N VAL A 222 -48.54 -28.29 -51.78
CA VAL A 222 -49.22 -29.49 -52.28
C VAL A 222 -50.55 -29.73 -51.56
N ILE A 223 -51.52 -30.28 -52.29
CA ILE A 223 -52.82 -30.70 -51.76
C ILE A 223 -52.71 -32.18 -51.32
N PRO A 224 -53.10 -32.53 -50.08
CA PRO A 224 -53.21 -33.92 -49.65
C PRO A 224 -54.50 -34.55 -50.19
N VAL A 225 -54.37 -35.64 -50.96
CA VAL A 225 -55.47 -36.34 -51.61
C VAL A 225 -55.40 -37.82 -51.24
N LYS A 226 -56.54 -38.46 -50.94
CA LYS A 226 -56.54 -39.92 -50.71
C LYS A 226 -56.08 -40.67 -51.98
N ALA A 227 -55.32 -41.74 -51.81
CA ALA A 227 -54.71 -42.49 -52.91
C ALA A 227 -55.72 -43.04 -53.94
N GLU A 228 -56.96 -43.28 -53.53
CA GLU A 228 -58.11 -43.66 -54.37
C GLU A 228 -58.54 -42.54 -55.34
N PHE A 229 -58.42 -41.27 -54.94
CA PHE A 229 -58.82 -40.09 -55.73
C PHE A 229 -57.67 -39.41 -56.46
N LYS A 230 -56.44 -39.95 -56.41
CA LYS A 230 -55.23 -39.33 -57.00
C LYS A 230 -55.30 -39.04 -58.52
N ARG A 231 -56.24 -39.66 -59.24
CA ARG A 231 -56.50 -39.40 -60.67
C ARG A 231 -57.46 -38.22 -60.93
N ARG A 232 -58.09 -37.66 -59.89
CA ARG A 232 -59.03 -36.53 -60.01
C ARG A 232 -58.36 -35.16 -60.01
N VAL A 233 -57.14 -35.06 -59.49
CA VAL A 233 -56.36 -33.80 -59.47
C VAL A 233 -55.33 -33.86 -60.60
N PRO A 234 -55.46 -33.03 -61.65
CA PRO A 234 -54.44 -32.93 -62.69
C PRO A 234 -53.20 -32.23 -62.11
N GLY A 235 -52.11 -32.97 -61.93
CA GLY A 235 -50.92 -32.48 -61.25
C GLY A 235 -49.82 -33.53 -61.09
N VAL A 236 -48.70 -33.11 -60.49
CA VAL A 236 -47.54 -33.96 -60.22
C VAL A 236 -47.59 -34.51 -58.80
N ILE A 237 -47.30 -35.80 -58.63
CA ILE A 237 -47.19 -36.45 -57.31
C ILE A 237 -45.78 -36.21 -56.77
N HIS A 238 -45.66 -35.50 -55.64
CA HIS A 238 -44.37 -35.24 -54.99
C HIS A 238 -44.06 -36.21 -53.85
N ALA A 239 -45.08 -36.67 -53.13
CA ALA A 239 -44.89 -37.59 -52.01
C ALA A 239 -46.12 -38.46 -51.76
N SER A 240 -45.93 -39.55 -51.00
CA SER A 240 -47.00 -40.35 -50.40
C SER A 240 -46.77 -40.51 -48.91
N SER A 241 -47.83 -40.68 -48.12
CA SER A 241 -47.71 -41.00 -46.69
C SER A 241 -47.02 -42.34 -46.47
N SER A 242 -46.41 -42.52 -45.30
CA SER A 242 -45.85 -43.82 -44.85
C SER A 242 -46.89 -44.94 -44.81
N SER A 243 -48.17 -44.60 -44.64
CA SER A 243 -49.32 -45.51 -44.74
C SER A 243 -49.80 -45.78 -46.17
N GLY A 244 -49.25 -45.11 -47.19
CA GLY A 244 -49.70 -45.17 -48.59
C GLY A 244 -51.09 -44.57 -48.88
N GLN A 245 -51.89 -44.25 -47.86
CA GLN A 245 -53.29 -43.82 -48.03
C GLN A 245 -53.46 -42.37 -48.51
N THR A 246 -52.48 -41.50 -48.29
CA THR A 246 -52.52 -40.09 -48.75
C THR A 246 -51.38 -39.82 -49.72
N VAL A 247 -51.69 -39.14 -50.81
CA VAL A 247 -50.77 -38.72 -51.87
C VAL A 247 -50.78 -37.20 -51.91
N PHE A 248 -49.59 -36.59 -51.95
CA PHE A 248 -49.41 -35.15 -52.00
C PHE A 248 -49.19 -34.72 -53.45
N ILE A 249 -50.11 -33.90 -53.97
CA ILE A 249 -50.18 -33.51 -55.39
C ILE A 249 -50.01 -32.00 -55.54
N GLU A 250 -49.17 -31.59 -56.48
CA GLU A 250 -49.03 -30.22 -56.97
C GLU A 250 -49.89 -30.05 -58.23
N PRO A 251 -51.02 -29.30 -58.19
CA PRO A 251 -51.84 -29.03 -59.37
C PRO A 251 -51.06 -28.34 -60.50
N LEU A 252 -51.40 -28.66 -61.75
CA LEU A 252 -50.75 -28.09 -62.95
C LEU A 252 -50.62 -26.56 -62.91
N GLU A 253 -51.68 -25.86 -62.48
CA GLU A 253 -51.76 -24.40 -62.37
C GLU A 253 -50.71 -23.78 -61.41
N THR A 254 -50.16 -24.60 -60.51
CA THR A 254 -49.22 -24.15 -59.46
C THR A 254 -47.79 -24.60 -59.67
N ILE A 255 -47.50 -25.41 -60.70
CA ILE A 255 -46.13 -25.91 -60.98
C ILE A 255 -45.16 -24.74 -61.24
N GLU A 256 -45.53 -23.82 -62.12
CA GLU A 256 -44.71 -22.62 -62.42
C GLU A 256 -44.56 -21.74 -61.18
N GLN A 257 -45.62 -21.63 -60.36
CA GLN A 257 -45.61 -20.80 -59.16
C GLN A 257 -44.70 -21.37 -58.07
N ASN A 258 -44.73 -22.69 -57.83
CA ASN A 258 -43.83 -23.39 -56.91
C ASN A 258 -42.38 -23.42 -57.44
N ASN A 259 -42.15 -23.55 -58.74
CA ASN A 259 -40.81 -23.45 -59.33
C ASN A 259 -40.20 -22.05 -59.06
N GLU A 260 -40.99 -21.00 -59.23
CA GLU A 260 -40.60 -19.62 -58.89
C GLU A 260 -40.40 -19.41 -57.38
N LEU A 261 -41.20 -20.06 -56.53
CA LEU A 261 -40.99 -20.05 -55.07
C LEU A 261 -39.63 -20.65 -54.70
N VAL A 262 -39.28 -21.82 -55.22
CA VAL A 262 -37.98 -22.46 -54.97
C VAL A 262 -36.83 -21.57 -55.47
N ARG A 263 -36.95 -20.98 -56.67
CA ARG A 263 -35.95 -20.01 -57.18
C ARG A 263 -35.76 -18.81 -56.24
N LEU A 264 -36.85 -18.26 -55.71
CA LEU A 264 -36.80 -17.15 -54.77
C LEU A 264 -36.21 -17.54 -53.41
N LEU A 265 -36.36 -18.79 -52.97
CA LEU A 265 -35.72 -19.32 -51.76
C LEU A 265 -34.22 -19.51 -51.97
N ASP A 266 -33.81 -20.07 -53.12
CA ASP A 266 -32.39 -20.17 -53.51
C ASP A 266 -31.72 -18.78 -53.63
N GLU A 267 -32.43 -17.79 -54.19
CA GLU A 267 -32.01 -16.39 -54.22
C GLU A 267 -31.91 -15.78 -52.82
N GLU A 268 -32.83 -16.09 -51.89
CA GLU A 268 -32.76 -15.62 -50.51
C GLU A 268 -31.53 -16.20 -49.79
N GLN A 269 -31.29 -17.50 -49.87
CA GLN A 269 -30.12 -18.14 -49.23
C GLN A 269 -28.80 -17.62 -49.81
N SER A 270 -28.75 -17.41 -51.14
CA SER A 270 -27.60 -16.81 -51.81
C SER A 270 -27.33 -15.38 -51.33
N GLU A 271 -28.37 -14.57 -51.16
CA GLU A 271 -28.27 -13.20 -50.66
C GLU A 271 -27.90 -13.15 -49.17
N ILE A 272 -28.49 -14.01 -48.34
CA ILE A 272 -28.12 -14.17 -46.92
C ILE A 272 -26.63 -14.52 -46.80
N HIS A 273 -26.15 -15.51 -47.57
CA HIS A 273 -24.74 -15.89 -47.57
C HIS A 273 -23.84 -14.74 -48.01
N ARG A 274 -24.20 -14.01 -49.09
CA ARG A 274 -23.46 -12.82 -49.54
C ARG A 274 -23.35 -11.75 -48.44
N ILE A 275 -24.45 -11.49 -47.72
CA ILE A 275 -24.46 -10.55 -46.59
C ILE A 275 -23.54 -11.07 -45.47
N LEU A 276 -23.64 -12.34 -45.09
CA LEU A 276 -22.81 -12.94 -44.03
C LEU A 276 -21.31 -12.86 -44.36
N VAL A 277 -20.89 -13.15 -45.59
CA VAL A 277 -19.50 -12.97 -46.05
C VAL A 277 -19.07 -11.50 -45.96
N ALA A 278 -19.90 -10.56 -46.39
CA ALA A 278 -19.59 -9.12 -46.32
C ALA A 278 -19.50 -8.60 -44.86
N MET A 279 -20.36 -9.07 -43.96
CA MET A 279 -20.30 -8.76 -42.52
C MET A 279 -19.07 -9.40 -41.86
N THR A 280 -18.73 -10.63 -42.27
CA THR A 280 -17.52 -11.35 -41.82
C THR A 280 -16.24 -10.64 -42.23
N HIS A 281 -16.12 -10.23 -43.49
CA HIS A 281 -14.97 -9.46 -43.99
C HIS A 281 -14.79 -8.15 -43.21
N ALA A 282 -15.88 -7.42 -42.94
CA ALA A 282 -15.82 -6.17 -42.16
C ALA A 282 -15.33 -6.38 -40.70
N LEU A 283 -15.64 -7.53 -40.09
CA LEU A 283 -15.07 -7.94 -38.80
C LEU A 283 -13.58 -8.32 -38.94
N GLY A 284 -13.21 -9.03 -40.02
CA GLY A 284 -11.83 -9.37 -40.35
C GLY A 284 -10.91 -8.15 -40.55
N GLU A 285 -11.39 -7.11 -41.24
CA GLU A 285 -10.75 -5.79 -41.36
C GLU A 285 -10.38 -5.20 -39.97
N SER A 286 -11.23 -5.46 -38.97
CA SER A 286 -11.17 -4.86 -37.63
C SER A 286 -10.51 -5.78 -36.59
N ALA A 287 -10.09 -6.98 -36.98
CA ALA A 287 -9.59 -8.03 -36.08
C ALA A 287 -8.45 -7.60 -35.14
N PRO A 288 -7.44 -6.80 -35.56
CA PRO A 288 -6.38 -6.35 -34.65
C PRO A 288 -6.91 -5.51 -33.48
N THR A 289 -7.79 -4.55 -33.76
CA THR A 289 -8.43 -3.71 -32.73
C THR A 289 -9.34 -4.52 -31.81
N LEU A 290 -10.09 -5.49 -32.35
CA LEU A 290 -10.97 -6.34 -31.54
C LEU A 290 -10.16 -7.24 -30.59
N HIS A 291 -9.06 -7.84 -31.07
CA HIS A 291 -8.20 -8.67 -30.24
C HIS A 291 -7.42 -7.88 -29.19
N LEU A 292 -6.93 -6.68 -29.52
CA LEU A 292 -6.30 -5.75 -28.57
C LEU A 292 -7.30 -5.27 -27.51
N GLY A 293 -8.50 -4.90 -27.95
CA GLY A 293 -9.60 -4.48 -27.07
C GLY A 293 -10.03 -5.59 -26.09
N CYS A 294 -10.12 -6.84 -26.54
CA CYS A 294 -10.36 -7.98 -25.64
C CYS A 294 -9.24 -8.19 -24.61
N ALA A 295 -7.96 -8.09 -25.02
CA ALA A 295 -6.84 -8.24 -24.10
C ALA A 295 -6.85 -7.16 -22.99
N ILE A 296 -7.05 -5.90 -23.37
CA ILE A 296 -7.18 -4.77 -22.44
C ILE A 296 -8.41 -4.96 -21.54
N LEU A 297 -9.58 -5.29 -22.09
CA LEU A 297 -10.80 -5.44 -21.30
C LEU A 297 -10.77 -6.64 -20.34
N ALA A 298 -10.04 -7.72 -20.66
CA ALA A 298 -9.84 -8.85 -19.74
C ALA A 298 -9.02 -8.43 -18.51
N GLU A 299 -7.93 -7.67 -18.70
CA GLU A 299 -7.16 -7.12 -17.58
C GLU A 299 -7.96 -6.08 -16.78
N VAL A 300 -8.66 -5.16 -17.46
CA VAL A 300 -9.53 -4.15 -16.81
C VAL A 300 -10.66 -4.83 -16.01
N GLU A 301 -11.29 -5.88 -16.52
CA GLU A 301 -12.29 -6.64 -15.77
C GLU A 301 -11.69 -7.32 -14.54
N SER A 302 -10.48 -7.88 -14.66
CA SER A 302 -9.77 -8.48 -13.53
C SER A 302 -9.52 -7.45 -12.41
N HIS A 303 -9.13 -6.23 -12.77
CA HIS A 303 -8.94 -5.13 -11.85
C HIS A 303 -10.28 -4.67 -11.25
N ALA A 304 -11.37 -4.67 -12.01
CA ALA A 304 -12.71 -4.37 -11.50
C ALA A 304 -13.20 -5.45 -10.51
N ALA A 305 -12.92 -6.73 -10.76
CA ALA A 305 -13.23 -7.82 -9.83
C ALA A 305 -12.40 -7.76 -8.54
N ARG A 306 -11.09 -7.50 -8.65
CA ARG A 306 -10.23 -7.20 -7.49
C ARG A 306 -10.70 -5.96 -6.72
N ALA A 307 -11.14 -4.90 -7.42
CA ALA A 307 -11.63 -3.67 -6.81
C ALA A 307 -12.94 -3.88 -6.04
N ARG A 308 -13.89 -4.65 -6.60
CA ARG A 308 -15.12 -5.09 -5.91
C ARG A 308 -14.79 -5.90 -4.65
N PHE A 309 -13.93 -6.92 -4.79
CA PHE A 309 -13.44 -7.72 -3.65
C PHE A 309 -12.78 -6.84 -2.56
N ALA A 310 -11.96 -5.87 -2.97
CA ALA A 310 -11.28 -4.94 -2.07
C ALA A 310 -12.24 -3.93 -1.39
N GLN A 311 -13.39 -3.63 -2.01
CA GLN A 311 -14.46 -2.83 -1.42
C GLN A 311 -15.26 -3.67 -0.42
N ASP A 312 -15.62 -4.92 -0.77
CA ASP A 312 -16.40 -5.82 0.08
C ASP A 312 -15.69 -6.14 1.41
N LEU A 313 -14.39 -6.48 1.36
CA LEU A 313 -13.61 -6.87 2.54
C LEU A 313 -12.80 -5.73 3.17
N ASN A 314 -13.01 -4.48 2.75
CA ASN A 314 -12.24 -3.31 3.20
C ASN A 314 -10.71 -3.55 3.14
N CYS A 315 -10.22 -3.89 1.95
CA CYS A 315 -8.80 -4.13 1.70
C CYS A 315 -8.01 -2.83 1.48
N THR A 316 -6.70 -2.89 1.66
CA THR A 316 -5.75 -1.80 1.40
C THR A 316 -4.63 -2.23 0.45
N ARG A 317 -3.90 -1.25 -0.11
CA ARG A 317 -2.72 -1.51 -0.94
C ARG A 317 -1.52 -1.79 -0.02
N PRO A 318 -0.83 -2.94 -0.14
CA PRO A 318 0.39 -3.21 0.59
C PRO A 318 1.55 -2.32 0.10
N VAL A 319 2.46 -1.99 1.00
CA VAL A 319 3.72 -1.30 0.71
C VAL A 319 4.86 -2.32 0.75
N PHE A 320 5.54 -2.51 -0.38
CA PHE A 320 6.70 -3.40 -0.46
C PHE A 320 7.97 -2.71 0.06
N THR A 321 8.69 -3.42 0.91
CA THR A 321 9.93 -2.96 1.58
C THR A 321 11.09 -3.88 1.23
N PHE A 322 12.31 -3.37 1.30
CA PHE A 322 13.49 -4.03 0.74
C PHE A 322 14.77 -3.66 1.51
N ALA A 323 15.72 -4.58 1.54
CA ALA A 323 17.09 -4.26 1.90
C ALA A 323 17.79 -3.63 0.69
N ALA A 324 18.59 -2.59 0.91
CA ALA A 324 19.52 -2.12 -0.12
C ALA A 324 20.53 -3.25 -0.44
N PRO A 325 20.85 -3.52 -1.72
CA PRO A 325 21.79 -4.56 -2.07
C PRO A 325 23.16 -4.27 -1.45
N LYS A 326 23.70 -5.25 -0.71
CA LYS A 326 25.06 -5.16 -0.14
C LYS A 326 26.03 -4.92 -1.30
N LYS A 327 26.67 -3.74 -1.34
CA LYS A 327 27.76 -3.46 -2.27
C LYS A 327 28.89 -4.45 -1.97
N THR A 328 29.03 -5.46 -2.82
CA THR A 328 30.23 -6.31 -2.86
C THR A 328 31.41 -5.42 -3.20
N PHE A 329 32.26 -5.13 -2.22
CA PHE A 329 33.56 -4.57 -2.47
C PHE A 329 34.34 -5.57 -3.31
N ALA A 330 34.63 -5.21 -4.56
CA ALA A 330 35.40 -6.07 -5.44
C ALA A 330 36.83 -6.22 -4.89
N GLU A 331 37.23 -7.45 -4.60
CA GLU A 331 38.60 -7.74 -4.18
C GLU A 331 39.60 -7.34 -5.30
N PRO A 332 40.76 -6.77 -4.95
CA PRO A 332 41.75 -6.35 -5.94
C PRO A 332 42.38 -7.56 -6.63
N LYS A 333 42.09 -7.72 -7.93
CA LYS A 333 42.65 -8.80 -8.77
C LYS A 333 44.17 -8.69 -8.95
N ASN A 334 44.93 -9.28 -8.03
CA ASN A 334 46.34 -9.61 -8.23
C ASN A 334 46.47 -11.02 -8.83
N THR A 335 46.20 -11.16 -10.12
CA THR A 335 46.47 -12.40 -10.87
C THR A 335 47.82 -12.29 -11.57
N VAL A 336 48.88 -12.83 -10.95
CA VAL A 336 50.18 -12.99 -11.61
C VAL A 336 50.05 -14.04 -12.71
N ILE A 337 50.34 -13.65 -13.95
CA ILE A 337 50.44 -14.59 -15.07
C ILE A 337 51.81 -15.25 -15.01
N LEU A 338 51.84 -16.56 -14.76
CA LEU A 338 52.95 -17.43 -15.13
C LEU A 338 52.40 -18.56 -16.01
N SER A 339 53.20 -18.96 -16.98
CA SER A 339 52.81 -19.79 -18.12
C SER A 339 53.58 -21.11 -18.16
N GLU A 340 53.17 -21.95 -19.11
CA GLU A 340 53.89 -23.08 -19.70
C GLU A 340 53.78 -24.50 -19.10
N ALA A 341 53.25 -25.37 -19.99
CA ALA A 341 53.83 -26.64 -20.41
C ALA A 341 53.58 -27.95 -19.61
N ARG A 342 52.79 -28.81 -20.28
CA ARG A 342 52.85 -30.30 -20.29
C ARG A 342 52.38 -30.98 -18.99
N SER A 343 51.82 -32.20 -19.01
CA SER A 343 51.55 -33.17 -20.09
C SER A 343 50.31 -34.00 -19.76
N ALA A 344 49.69 -34.61 -20.77
CA ALA A 344 48.64 -35.62 -20.61
C ALA A 344 48.95 -36.86 -21.47
N GLU A 345 48.67 -38.06 -20.96
CA GLU A 345 48.79 -39.32 -21.69
C GLU A 345 47.49 -40.13 -21.57
N SER A 346 47.00 -40.68 -22.70
CA SER A 346 46.17 -41.90 -22.79
C SER A 346 44.76 -41.88 -22.13
N LYS A 347 43.66 -42.28 -22.78
CA LYS A 347 43.46 -43.01 -24.06
C LYS A 347 42.03 -42.78 -24.61
N ASP A 348 41.95 -42.74 -25.93
CA ASP A 348 40.76 -42.93 -26.79
C ASP A 348 40.26 -44.41 -26.76
N PRO A 349 39.08 -44.82 -27.34
CA PRO A 349 38.52 -44.27 -28.60
C PRO A 349 36.97 -44.26 -28.87
N CYS A 350 36.58 -43.38 -29.80
CA CYS A 350 35.43 -43.48 -30.74
C CYS A 350 33.99 -43.46 -30.15
N ILE A 351 32.91 -43.16 -30.90
CA ILE A 351 32.63 -43.19 -32.35
C ILE A 351 31.96 -41.88 -32.85
N SER A 352 32.13 -41.56 -34.14
CA SER A 352 31.25 -40.66 -34.94
C SER A 352 31.05 -41.29 -36.34
N PRO A 353 29.98 -40.94 -37.09
CA PRO A 353 29.94 -39.72 -37.92
C PRO A 353 28.57 -39.00 -37.79
N GLU A 354 28.12 -38.02 -38.59
CA GLU A 354 28.51 -37.53 -39.92
C GLU A 354 28.05 -36.07 -40.18
N ALA A 355 28.61 -35.36 -41.17
CA ALA A 355 28.20 -34.00 -41.56
C ALA A 355 28.59 -33.65 -43.02
N PRO A 356 27.86 -32.74 -43.68
CA PRO A 356 28.49 -31.54 -44.27
C PRO A 356 27.63 -30.25 -44.06
N GLN A 357 28.14 -29.02 -43.93
CA GLN A 357 29.03 -28.21 -44.79
C GLN A 357 28.39 -27.88 -46.17
N THR A 358 28.38 -26.66 -46.76
CA THR A 358 29.14 -25.38 -46.58
C THR A 358 28.37 -24.15 -47.23
N PRO A 359 28.95 -23.05 -47.79
CA PRO A 359 29.28 -21.80 -47.07
C PRO A 359 28.90 -20.46 -47.80
N GLN A 360 29.65 -19.36 -47.55
CA GLN A 360 29.66 -18.01 -48.19
C GLN A 360 28.54 -17.05 -47.72
N GLY A 361 28.70 -15.71 -47.63
CA GLY A 361 29.80 -14.73 -47.76
C GLY A 361 29.24 -13.33 -47.38
N SER A 362 29.89 -12.16 -47.30
CA SER A 362 31.25 -11.63 -47.46
C SER A 362 31.11 -10.09 -47.67
N HIS A 363 32.04 -9.24 -47.22
CA HIS A 363 32.14 -7.77 -47.50
C HIS A 363 31.08 -6.82 -46.83
N SER A 364 31.32 -5.52 -46.58
CA SER A 364 32.57 -4.74 -46.41
C SER A 364 32.38 -3.37 -45.71
N HIS A 365 33.46 -2.88 -45.07
CA HIS A 365 33.78 -1.52 -44.60
C HIS A 365 33.76 -0.39 -45.68
N PRO A 366 34.02 0.92 -45.37
CA PRO A 366 33.70 1.76 -44.19
C PRO A 366 33.39 3.26 -44.55
N THR A 367 33.64 4.20 -43.61
CA THR A 367 33.91 5.67 -43.71
C THR A 367 32.82 6.63 -43.20
N LYS A 368 33.10 7.92 -42.90
CA LYS A 368 34.08 8.59 -41.98
C LYS A 368 33.94 10.12 -42.14
N LYS A 369 34.19 10.89 -41.06
CA LYS A 369 34.19 12.37 -40.91
C LYS A 369 32.79 12.97 -40.64
N THR A 370 32.51 13.84 -39.65
CA THR A 370 33.27 14.89 -38.90
C THR A 370 33.34 16.25 -39.60
N VAL A 371 32.76 17.31 -38.99
CA VAL A 371 33.32 18.68 -38.92
C VAL A 371 32.54 19.63 -37.97
N LEU A 372 33.31 20.27 -37.07
CA LEU A 372 33.23 21.57 -36.37
C LEU A 372 31.93 22.33 -35.98
N SER A 373 32.06 22.89 -34.77
CA SER A 373 31.35 23.96 -34.03
C SER A 373 31.39 25.39 -34.60
N SER A 374 30.49 26.29 -34.14
CA SER A 374 30.84 27.56 -33.43
C SER A 374 29.66 28.45 -32.96
N ASP A 375 29.58 28.72 -31.65
CA ASP A 375 29.31 29.99 -30.90
C ASP A 375 28.29 31.11 -31.26
N LEU A 376 27.94 31.87 -30.19
CA LEU A 376 27.22 33.16 -30.02
C LEU A 376 25.71 33.06 -29.66
N GLN A 377 25.26 33.41 -28.43
CA GLN A 377 25.10 34.76 -27.81
C GLN A 377 24.12 35.67 -28.59
N GLN A 378 23.02 36.22 -28.04
CA GLN A 378 22.86 37.03 -26.81
C GLN A 378 21.36 37.27 -26.44
N ASN A 379 21.06 37.62 -25.16
CA ASN A 379 19.93 38.45 -24.63
C ASN A 379 18.45 38.11 -25.01
N CYS A 380 17.40 38.22 -24.17
CA CYS A 380 17.15 39.05 -22.98
C CYS A 380 15.98 38.52 -22.08
N HIS A 381 15.78 39.13 -20.90
CA HIS A 381 14.63 38.96 -19.97
C HIS A 381 13.48 39.98 -20.26
N PRO A 382 12.25 39.98 -19.65
CA PRO A 382 11.94 39.67 -18.22
C PRO A 382 10.52 39.08 -17.84
N GLU A 383 10.28 38.93 -16.52
CA GLU A 383 9.00 39.01 -15.74
C GLU A 383 7.71 38.32 -16.28
N ARG A 384 6.99 37.43 -15.55
CA ARG A 384 6.34 37.69 -14.24
C ARG A 384 5.64 36.47 -13.58
N SER A 385 5.48 36.59 -12.26
CA SER A 385 5.00 35.65 -11.24
C SER A 385 3.53 35.17 -11.27
N ALA A 386 3.30 33.92 -10.83
CA ALA A 386 2.13 33.46 -10.05
C ALA A 386 2.57 32.25 -9.19
N GLN A 387 2.66 32.29 -7.86
CA GLN A 387 1.61 32.36 -6.84
C GLN A 387 0.67 31.14 -6.77
N HIS A 388 1.15 30.06 -6.13
CA HIS A 388 0.32 29.10 -5.40
C HIS A 388 0.91 28.87 -3.99
N ALA A 389 0.04 28.51 -3.05
CA ALA A 389 0.34 28.52 -1.61
C ALA A 389 0.91 27.18 -1.11
N ALA A 390 1.68 27.26 -0.02
CA ALA A 390 2.12 26.10 0.75
C ALA A 390 1.47 26.17 2.14
N GLU A 391 0.61 25.21 2.46
CA GLU A 391 0.11 25.01 3.83
C GLU A 391 1.08 24.11 4.61
N GLY A 392 1.43 24.51 5.83
CA GLY A 392 2.37 23.79 6.69
C GLY A 392 1.72 22.57 7.38
N PRO A 393 2.47 21.49 7.64
CA PRO A 393 1.93 20.28 8.26
C PRO A 393 1.65 20.48 9.76
N ALA A 394 0.51 19.96 10.23
CA ALA A 394 0.23 19.86 11.66
C ALA A 394 1.12 18.79 12.32
N VAL A 395 1.75 19.13 13.44
CA VAL A 395 2.62 18.20 14.19
C VAL A 395 1.77 17.33 15.12
N ALA A 396 1.25 16.23 14.58
CA ALA A 396 0.89 15.08 15.41
C ALA A 396 2.17 14.40 15.93
N LEU A 397 2.12 13.75 17.10
CA LEU A 397 3.24 12.93 17.58
C LEU A 397 3.44 11.74 16.62
N ALA A 398 4.43 11.87 15.75
CA ALA A 398 4.78 10.81 14.82
C ALA A 398 5.50 9.68 15.56
N VAL A 399 4.84 8.51 15.62
CA VAL A 399 5.58 7.24 15.56
C VAL A 399 6.49 7.33 14.33
N ALA A 400 7.79 7.10 14.53
CA ALA A 400 8.78 7.41 13.51
C ALA A 400 8.47 6.69 12.20
N ARG A 401 8.24 7.45 11.11
CA ARG A 401 7.98 6.88 9.77
C ARG A 401 9.16 5.99 9.39
N PRO A 402 8.95 4.69 9.09
CA PRO A 402 10.06 3.77 8.83
C PRO A 402 10.86 4.21 7.60
N HIS A 403 12.18 4.10 7.68
CA HIS A 403 13.05 4.40 6.54
C HIS A 403 12.85 3.35 5.43
N PRO A 404 12.62 3.76 4.16
CA PRO A 404 12.23 2.84 3.07
C PRO A 404 13.35 1.90 2.57
N ASN A 405 14.47 1.78 3.29
CA ASN A 405 15.67 1.02 2.91
C ASN A 405 15.97 -0.16 3.86
N GLN A 406 15.05 -0.50 4.77
CA GLN A 406 15.09 -1.74 5.55
C GLN A 406 13.83 -2.58 5.24
N PRO A 407 13.95 -3.91 5.09
CA PRO A 407 12.80 -4.76 4.87
C PRO A 407 12.04 -4.95 6.19
N GLN A 408 10.73 -4.73 6.16
CA GLN A 408 9.85 -4.75 7.33
C GLN A 408 8.62 -5.61 7.03
N LEU A 409 8.26 -6.44 8.00
CA LEU A 409 7.01 -7.20 8.01
C LEU A 409 6.12 -6.60 9.10
N SER A 410 5.09 -5.86 8.68
CA SER A 410 4.07 -5.29 9.56
C SER A 410 2.69 -5.39 8.91
N LEU A 411 1.76 -6.06 9.56
CA LEU A 411 0.35 -6.17 9.19
C LEU A 411 -0.47 -5.62 10.35
N THR A 412 -1.15 -4.49 10.14
CA THR A 412 -1.99 -3.85 11.15
C THR A 412 -3.45 -4.23 10.91
N ALA A 413 -4.11 -4.79 11.93
CA ALA A 413 -5.52 -5.17 11.91
C ALA A 413 -5.96 -6.06 10.71
N ALA A 414 -5.09 -7.00 10.31
CA ALA A 414 -5.29 -7.89 9.18
C ALA A 414 -6.32 -9.00 9.45
N ARG A 415 -7.03 -9.46 8.41
CA ARG A 415 -8.10 -10.48 8.54
C ARG A 415 -7.90 -11.62 7.56
N HIS A 416 -8.30 -12.84 7.93
CA HIS A 416 -8.25 -13.98 7.01
C HIS A 416 -9.44 -13.93 6.04
N PRO A 417 -9.25 -13.66 4.73
CA PRO A 417 -10.37 -13.32 3.83
C PRO A 417 -11.40 -14.45 3.69
N LEU A 418 -10.95 -15.71 3.62
CA LEU A 418 -11.87 -16.86 3.54
C LEU A 418 -12.67 -17.07 4.84
N LEU A 419 -12.13 -16.66 5.99
CA LEU A 419 -12.83 -16.77 7.27
C LEU A 419 -13.87 -15.65 7.39
N GLU A 420 -13.51 -14.43 6.97
CA GLU A 420 -14.45 -13.31 6.90
C GLU A 420 -15.60 -13.59 5.92
N LEU A 421 -15.32 -14.13 4.73
CA LEU A 421 -16.35 -14.55 3.78
C LEU A 421 -17.28 -15.64 4.36
N ARG A 422 -16.73 -16.64 5.07
CA ARG A 422 -17.56 -17.68 5.72
C ARG A 422 -18.42 -17.11 6.84
N MET A 423 -17.83 -16.32 7.75
CA MET A 423 -18.55 -15.68 8.84
C MET A 423 -19.66 -14.75 8.35
N ARG A 424 -19.46 -14.04 7.23
CA ARG A 424 -20.52 -13.21 6.62
C ARG A 424 -21.66 -14.02 6.00
N ALA A 425 -21.39 -15.23 5.51
CA ALA A 425 -22.42 -16.14 5.05
C ALA A 425 -23.19 -16.81 6.21
N GLU A 426 -22.50 -17.13 7.31
CA GLU A 426 -23.07 -17.79 8.49
C GLU A 426 -23.81 -16.83 9.44
N SER A 427 -23.31 -15.61 9.61
CA SER A 427 -23.75 -14.62 10.63
C SER A 427 -24.12 -13.24 10.06
N GLY A 428 -24.18 -13.11 8.73
CA GLY A 428 -24.63 -11.90 8.03
C GLY A 428 -23.53 -10.85 7.77
N PRO A 429 -23.82 -9.80 6.96
CA PRO A 429 -22.78 -8.97 6.33
C PRO A 429 -21.82 -8.23 7.26
N SER A 430 -22.24 -7.96 8.50
CA SER A 430 -21.45 -7.27 9.52
C SER A 430 -20.48 -8.18 10.29
N ALA A 431 -20.55 -9.50 10.10
CA ALA A 431 -19.66 -10.44 10.76
C ALA A 431 -18.24 -10.34 10.18
N SER A 432 -17.24 -10.35 11.06
CA SER A 432 -15.82 -10.26 10.70
C SER A 432 -14.99 -10.95 11.79
N PRO A 433 -13.89 -11.67 11.45
CA PRO A 433 -13.02 -12.27 12.45
C PRO A 433 -12.27 -11.18 13.22
N THR A 434 -11.81 -11.49 14.44
CA THR A 434 -10.96 -10.57 15.20
C THR A 434 -9.71 -10.24 14.36
N PRO A 435 -9.35 -8.95 14.23
CA PRO A 435 -8.21 -8.55 13.44
C PRO A 435 -6.87 -8.92 14.10
N LEU A 436 -5.95 -9.40 13.28
CA LEU A 436 -4.60 -9.86 13.61
C LEU A 436 -3.59 -8.74 13.35
N THR A 437 -2.82 -8.36 14.37
CA THR A 437 -1.68 -7.46 14.21
C THR A 437 -0.37 -8.21 14.40
N ILE A 438 0.52 -8.14 13.40
CA ILE A 438 1.88 -8.69 13.42
C ILE A 438 2.82 -7.56 13.05
N THR A 439 3.74 -7.16 13.93
CA THR A 439 4.78 -6.17 13.62
C THR A 439 6.12 -6.71 14.09
N LEU A 440 7.00 -7.05 13.15
CA LEU A 440 8.35 -7.49 13.48
C LEU A 440 9.28 -6.27 13.65
N PRO A 441 10.02 -6.16 14.77
CA PRO A 441 11.03 -5.12 14.96
C PRO A 441 12.14 -5.16 13.90
N PRO A 442 12.88 -4.04 13.68
CA PRO A 442 14.09 -4.05 12.86
C PRO A 442 15.06 -5.15 13.29
N HIS A 443 15.61 -5.87 12.30
CA HIS A 443 16.51 -7.03 12.50
C HIS A 443 15.88 -8.28 13.13
N THR A 444 14.55 -8.34 13.29
CA THR A 444 13.81 -9.54 13.70
C THR A 444 13.09 -10.14 12.49
N LYS A 445 13.41 -11.40 12.14
CA LYS A 445 12.78 -12.11 11.02
C LYS A 445 12.02 -13.38 11.42
N GLN A 446 12.23 -13.89 12.63
CA GLN A 446 11.61 -15.11 13.13
C GLN A 446 10.50 -14.80 14.15
N LEU A 447 9.31 -15.33 13.92
CA LEU A 447 8.13 -15.23 14.79
C LEU A 447 7.78 -16.61 15.34
N ILE A 448 7.64 -16.75 16.65
CA ILE A 448 7.18 -17.98 17.30
C ILE A 448 5.83 -17.72 17.96
N ILE A 449 4.79 -18.40 17.46
CA ILE A 449 3.40 -18.26 17.90
C ILE A 449 3.06 -19.43 18.84
N SER A 450 2.65 -19.11 20.07
CA SER A 450 2.37 -20.07 21.13
C SER A 450 0.95 -19.90 21.69
N GLY A 451 0.40 -20.95 22.30
CA GLY A 451 -0.95 -20.96 22.88
C GLY A 451 -1.76 -22.22 22.51
N PRO A 452 -2.99 -22.38 23.04
CA PRO A 452 -3.81 -23.56 22.83
C PRO A 452 -4.14 -23.81 21.34
N ASN A 453 -4.44 -25.06 20.95
CA ASN A 453 -4.75 -25.42 19.56
C ASN A 453 -5.99 -24.65 19.08
N THR A 454 -7.00 -24.57 19.94
CA THR A 454 -8.23 -23.78 19.77
C THR A 454 -8.00 -22.28 19.63
N GLY A 455 -6.84 -21.74 20.02
CA GLY A 455 -6.51 -20.31 19.99
C GLY A 455 -6.30 -19.70 18.60
N GLY A 456 -6.29 -20.51 17.53
CA GLY A 456 -6.25 -20.02 16.15
C GLY A 456 -4.87 -19.83 15.54
N LYS A 457 -3.79 -20.42 16.11
CA LYS A 457 -2.40 -20.26 15.62
C LYS A 457 -2.25 -20.54 14.12
N THR A 458 -2.80 -21.65 13.63
CA THR A 458 -2.84 -22.03 12.21
C THR A 458 -3.54 -20.98 11.35
N VAL A 459 -4.59 -20.32 11.87
CA VAL A 459 -5.30 -19.24 11.17
C VAL A 459 -4.39 -18.01 11.07
N SER A 460 -3.66 -17.64 12.14
CA SER A 460 -2.67 -16.56 12.08
C SER A 460 -1.56 -16.84 11.07
N LEU A 461 -1.05 -18.07 11.04
CA LEU A 461 -0.01 -18.52 10.11
C LEU A 461 -0.50 -18.50 8.64
N LYS A 462 -1.69 -19.05 8.38
CA LYS A 462 -2.35 -18.98 7.06
C LYS A 462 -2.65 -17.55 6.64
N THR A 463 -3.05 -16.67 7.58
CA THR A 463 -3.28 -15.25 7.28
C THR A 463 -2.01 -14.61 6.76
N LEU A 464 -0.88 -14.77 7.44
CA LEU A 464 0.39 -14.21 6.98
C LEU A 464 0.79 -14.69 5.57
N GLY A 465 0.69 -16.00 5.31
CA GLY A 465 1.03 -16.56 4.01
C GLY A 465 0.08 -16.15 2.88
N LEU A 466 -1.24 -16.25 3.10
CA LEU A 466 -2.25 -15.92 2.09
C LEU A 466 -2.25 -14.43 1.75
N LEU A 467 -2.11 -13.54 2.73
CA LEU A 467 -1.99 -12.11 2.47
C LEU A 467 -0.69 -11.76 1.72
N SER A 468 0.41 -12.48 1.97
CA SER A 468 1.65 -12.33 1.20
C SER A 468 1.47 -12.75 -0.27
N ILE A 469 0.80 -13.89 -0.53
CA ILE A 469 0.46 -14.33 -1.89
C ILE A 469 -0.48 -13.34 -2.59
N MET A 470 -1.51 -12.83 -1.91
CA MET A 470 -2.42 -11.83 -2.45
C MET A 470 -1.66 -10.56 -2.87
N ALA A 471 -0.85 -10.02 -1.97
CA ALA A 471 -0.03 -8.84 -2.21
C ALA A 471 0.85 -9.05 -3.45
N GLN A 472 1.59 -10.16 -3.51
CA GLN A 472 2.46 -10.51 -4.63
C GLN A 472 1.72 -11.03 -5.88
N SER A 473 0.39 -11.13 -5.86
CA SER A 473 -0.45 -11.41 -7.04
C SER A 473 -1.19 -10.17 -7.56
N GLY A 474 -0.83 -8.97 -7.06
CA GLY A 474 -1.47 -7.71 -7.44
C GLY A 474 -2.87 -7.50 -6.83
N VAL A 475 -3.21 -8.20 -5.75
CA VAL A 475 -4.53 -8.15 -5.08
C VAL A 475 -4.42 -7.39 -3.74
N PRO A 476 -5.21 -6.32 -3.53
CA PRO A 476 -5.29 -5.62 -2.25
C PRO A 476 -5.73 -6.52 -1.10
N ILE A 477 -5.19 -6.32 0.10
CA ILE A 477 -5.34 -7.23 1.25
C ILE A 477 -6.20 -6.66 2.39
N PRO A 478 -7.05 -7.48 3.05
CA PRO A 478 -7.89 -7.04 4.18
C PRO A 478 -7.04 -6.77 5.43
N ALA A 479 -6.67 -5.50 5.61
CA ALA A 479 -5.92 -4.95 6.73
C ALA A 479 -6.30 -3.48 6.93
N GLU A 480 -5.69 -2.80 7.90
CA GLU A 480 -5.70 -1.33 8.00
C GLU A 480 -4.43 -0.75 7.36
N GLU A 481 -3.26 -1.26 7.76
CA GLU A 481 -1.96 -0.95 7.14
C GLU A 481 -1.20 -2.25 6.86
N ALA A 482 -0.36 -2.25 5.83
CA ALA A 482 0.46 -3.40 5.49
C ALA A 482 1.79 -3.01 4.83
N HIS A 483 2.87 -3.42 5.49
CA HIS A 483 4.25 -3.37 5.02
C HIS A 483 4.76 -4.81 4.92
N LEU A 484 5.20 -5.22 3.72
CA LEU A 484 5.70 -6.57 3.50
C LEU A 484 7.10 -6.51 2.88
N PRO A 485 7.99 -7.48 3.19
CA PRO A 485 9.12 -7.80 2.33
C PRO A 485 8.62 -8.27 0.96
N LEU A 486 9.50 -8.27 -0.03
CA LEU A 486 9.23 -8.93 -1.31
C LEU A 486 9.91 -10.31 -1.28
N PHE A 487 9.12 -11.38 -1.37
CA PHE A 487 9.61 -12.75 -1.22
C PHE A 487 9.81 -13.44 -2.58
N ASP A 488 10.91 -14.17 -2.78
CA ASP A 488 11.16 -14.96 -4.00
C ASP A 488 10.66 -16.41 -3.90
N ALA A 489 10.29 -16.84 -2.69
CA ALA A 489 9.60 -18.09 -2.43
C ALA A 489 8.77 -18.03 -1.13
N ILE A 490 7.62 -18.72 -1.12
CA ILE A 490 6.77 -18.87 0.07
C ILE A 490 6.58 -20.38 0.35
N TYR A 491 7.26 -20.87 1.38
CA TYR A 491 7.23 -22.24 1.87
C TYR A 491 6.24 -22.38 3.02
N ALA A 492 5.38 -23.39 2.97
CA ALA A 492 4.45 -23.70 4.03
C ALA A 492 4.40 -25.22 4.31
N ASP A 493 4.52 -25.58 5.58
CA ASP A 493 4.21 -26.90 6.12
C ASP A 493 3.07 -26.71 7.14
N ILE A 494 1.82 -26.84 6.66
CA ILE A 494 0.61 -26.43 7.40
C ILE A 494 -0.50 -27.46 7.20
N GLY A 495 -1.02 -27.97 8.32
CA GLY A 495 -2.18 -28.88 8.37
C GLY A 495 -1.84 -30.36 8.27
N ASP A 496 -2.81 -31.19 8.64
CA ASP A 496 -2.69 -32.66 8.65
C ASP A 496 -2.42 -33.22 7.25
N ALA A 497 -1.23 -33.77 7.04
CA ALA A 497 -0.89 -34.55 5.85
C ALA A 497 -1.54 -35.96 5.85
N GLN A 498 -2.81 -36.09 6.26
CA GLN A 498 -3.60 -37.33 6.23
C GLN A 498 -4.07 -37.70 4.79
N SER A 499 -3.15 -37.63 3.84
CA SER A 499 -3.30 -38.27 2.53
C SER A 499 -2.99 -39.75 2.66
N ILE A 500 -4.03 -40.58 2.84
CA ILE A 500 -3.94 -42.06 2.85
C ILE A 500 -3.22 -42.62 1.60
N GLU A 501 -3.17 -41.82 0.53
CA GLU A 501 -2.42 -42.05 -0.71
C GLU A 501 -0.88 -42.11 -0.54
N ARG A 502 -0.32 -41.72 0.61
CA ARG A 502 1.11 -41.83 0.92
C ARG A 502 1.32 -42.67 2.18
N ASN A 503 1.96 -43.82 2.03
CA ASN A 503 2.29 -44.78 3.10
C ASN A 503 3.41 -44.29 4.04
N LEU A 504 3.34 -43.05 4.53
CA LEU A 504 4.27 -42.46 5.50
C LEU A 504 3.49 -41.99 6.73
N SER A 505 4.12 -42.00 7.90
CA SER A 505 3.54 -41.34 9.08
C SER A 505 3.55 -39.82 8.88
N SER A 506 2.62 -39.10 9.51
CA SER A 506 2.54 -37.64 9.43
C SER A 506 3.88 -36.98 9.78
N PHE A 507 4.54 -37.45 10.84
CA PHE A 507 5.88 -37.00 11.23
C PHE A 507 6.92 -37.16 10.11
N SER A 508 6.97 -38.31 9.44
CA SER A 508 7.89 -38.51 8.30
C SER A 508 7.57 -37.58 7.12
N ALA A 509 6.29 -37.26 6.87
CA ALA A 509 5.91 -36.31 5.83
C ALA A 509 6.37 -34.87 6.17
N HIS A 510 6.14 -34.42 7.40
CA HIS A 510 6.61 -33.12 7.89
C HIS A 510 8.14 -33.01 7.84
N VAL A 511 8.88 -34.00 8.37
CA VAL A 511 10.35 -34.00 8.37
C VAL A 511 10.91 -33.95 6.94
N VAL A 512 10.33 -34.67 5.98
CA VAL A 512 10.76 -34.62 4.57
C VAL A 512 10.45 -33.27 3.92
N ASN A 513 9.33 -32.62 4.23
CA ASN A 513 9.05 -31.28 3.73
C ASN A 513 9.97 -30.22 4.37
N VAL A 514 10.21 -30.30 5.67
CA VAL A 514 11.12 -29.40 6.40
C VAL A 514 12.57 -29.56 5.91
N ASP A 515 13.04 -30.79 5.65
CA ASP A 515 14.38 -31.04 5.07
C ASP A 515 14.48 -30.52 3.62
N ARG A 516 13.41 -30.65 2.82
CA ARG A 516 13.35 -30.01 1.50
C ARG A 516 13.50 -28.49 1.62
N ILE A 517 12.71 -27.86 2.51
CA ILE A 517 12.68 -26.40 2.69
C ILE A 517 14.02 -25.88 3.24
N SER A 518 14.63 -26.57 4.21
CA SER A 518 15.89 -26.16 4.85
C SER A 518 17.10 -26.13 3.91
N ARG A 519 17.01 -26.80 2.75
CA ARG A 519 18.02 -26.83 1.68
C ARG A 519 17.84 -25.76 0.60
N VAL A 520 16.66 -25.14 0.50
CA VAL A 520 16.31 -24.21 -0.59
C VAL A 520 15.90 -22.82 -0.13
N ALA A 521 15.50 -22.65 1.14
CA ALA A 521 15.13 -21.35 1.69
C ALA A 521 16.36 -20.45 1.91
N ASP A 522 16.15 -19.15 1.72
CA ASP A 522 17.17 -18.11 1.75
C ASP A 522 16.71 -16.82 2.47
N VAL A 523 17.50 -15.74 2.35
CA VAL A 523 17.24 -14.44 2.99
C VAL A 523 16.00 -13.69 2.47
N GLN A 524 15.44 -14.12 1.33
CA GLN A 524 14.23 -13.58 0.67
C GLN A 524 13.07 -14.59 0.69
N SER A 525 13.22 -15.72 1.38
CA SER A 525 12.18 -16.73 1.54
C SER A 525 11.30 -16.44 2.76
N LEU A 526 10.00 -16.69 2.61
CA LEU A 526 9.05 -16.81 3.73
C LEU A 526 8.83 -18.30 4.04
N VAL A 527 9.05 -18.71 5.28
CA VAL A 527 8.92 -20.09 5.76
C VAL A 527 7.87 -20.14 6.87
N LEU A 528 6.82 -20.93 6.68
CA LEU A 528 5.67 -21.05 7.56
C LEU A 528 5.55 -22.50 8.06
N LEU A 529 5.72 -22.75 9.36
CA LEU A 529 5.72 -24.09 9.95
C LEU A 529 4.65 -24.19 11.05
N ASP A 530 3.73 -25.14 10.93
CA ASP A 530 2.65 -25.35 11.90
C ASP A 530 2.98 -26.53 12.84
N GLU A 531 2.75 -26.33 14.14
CA GLU A 531 2.97 -27.29 15.24
C GLU A 531 4.31 -28.07 15.21
N LEU A 532 5.39 -27.39 14.80
CA LEU A 532 6.72 -27.98 14.60
C LEU A 532 7.18 -28.81 15.83
N GLY A 533 7.40 -30.11 15.60
CA GLY A 533 7.87 -31.07 16.60
C GLY A 533 6.78 -31.80 17.40
N SER A 534 5.49 -31.60 17.13
CA SER A 534 4.39 -32.19 17.93
C SER A 534 4.17 -33.69 17.73
N ALA A 535 4.56 -34.26 16.58
CA ALA A 535 4.16 -35.60 16.14
C ALA A 535 5.17 -36.74 16.47
N THR A 536 6.04 -36.55 17.46
CA THR A 536 7.01 -37.55 17.95
C THR A 536 7.15 -37.46 19.48
N ASP A 537 8.14 -38.13 20.07
CA ASP A 537 8.47 -37.97 21.49
C ASP A 537 8.65 -36.49 21.89
N PRO A 538 8.12 -36.02 23.03
CA PRO A 538 8.18 -34.62 23.41
C PRO A 538 9.60 -34.04 23.61
N GLU A 539 10.59 -34.83 24.02
CA GLU A 539 11.97 -34.37 24.19
C GLU A 539 12.70 -34.33 22.85
N GLU A 540 12.62 -35.40 22.05
CA GLU A 540 13.21 -35.45 20.70
C GLU A 540 12.59 -34.39 19.77
N GLY A 541 11.26 -34.26 19.80
CA GLY A 541 10.50 -33.30 19.01
C GLY A 541 10.83 -31.86 19.39
N ALA A 542 11.01 -31.56 20.68
CA ALA A 542 11.45 -30.25 21.14
C ALA A 542 12.89 -29.93 20.74
N ALA A 543 13.81 -30.90 20.82
CA ALA A 543 15.20 -30.72 20.37
C ALA A 543 15.26 -30.45 18.86
N LEU A 544 14.54 -31.24 18.06
CA LEU A 544 14.44 -31.07 16.60
C LEU A 544 13.83 -29.71 16.23
N ALA A 545 12.73 -29.32 16.88
CA ALA A 545 12.03 -28.07 16.58
C ALA A 545 12.89 -26.83 16.89
N VAL A 546 13.65 -26.84 17.99
CA VAL A 546 14.62 -25.77 18.30
C VAL A 546 15.79 -25.75 17.31
N ALA A 547 16.31 -26.92 16.90
CA ALA A 547 17.39 -26.99 15.90
C ALA A 547 16.94 -26.45 14.52
N VAL A 548 15.74 -26.79 14.07
CA VAL A 548 15.14 -26.29 12.83
C VAL A 548 14.88 -24.77 12.90
N ALA A 549 14.34 -24.27 14.02
CA ALA A 549 14.16 -22.83 14.21
C ALA A 549 15.50 -22.07 14.17
N ALA A 550 16.53 -22.60 14.84
CA ALA A 550 17.88 -22.02 14.83
C ALA A 550 18.53 -22.03 13.45
N HIS A 551 18.28 -23.06 12.61
CA HIS A 551 18.75 -23.13 11.23
C HIS A 551 18.14 -22.02 10.36
N PHE A 552 16.82 -21.85 10.37
CA PHE A 552 16.16 -20.81 9.58
C PHE A 552 16.52 -19.38 10.04
N LEU A 553 16.81 -19.19 11.34
CA LEU A 553 17.35 -17.93 11.87
C LEU A 553 18.80 -17.69 11.41
N ALA A 554 19.65 -18.72 11.39
CA ALA A 554 21.03 -18.63 10.92
C ALA A 554 21.12 -18.36 9.40
N LEU A 555 20.13 -18.81 8.62
CA LEU A 555 19.95 -18.44 7.21
C LEU A 555 19.46 -17.00 7.00
N ASP A 556 19.12 -16.24 8.06
CA ASP A 556 18.48 -14.91 7.98
C ASP A 556 17.22 -14.94 7.08
N SER A 557 16.46 -16.04 7.13
CA SER A 557 15.18 -16.21 6.41
C SER A 557 14.01 -15.59 7.19
N TRP A 558 12.89 -15.27 6.54
CA TRP A 558 11.67 -14.88 7.24
C TRP A 558 10.94 -16.14 7.70
N THR A 559 10.75 -16.32 9.00
CA THR A 559 10.14 -17.54 9.54
C THR A 559 8.94 -17.21 10.43
N ALA A 560 7.84 -17.92 10.29
CA ALA A 560 6.80 -18.00 11.31
C ALA A 560 6.55 -19.46 11.70
N ILE A 561 6.63 -19.76 12.99
CA ILE A 561 6.52 -21.12 13.54
C ILE A 561 5.42 -21.12 14.59
N THR A 562 4.43 -22.00 14.49
CA THR A 562 3.49 -22.25 15.61
C THR A 562 3.96 -23.43 16.45
N THR A 563 3.73 -23.38 17.77
CA THR A 563 4.17 -24.46 18.65
C THR A 563 3.36 -24.57 19.96
N HIS A 564 3.45 -25.76 20.54
CA HIS A 564 3.03 -26.09 21.90
C HIS A 564 4.20 -26.28 22.87
N LEU A 565 5.40 -26.51 22.33
CA LEU A 565 6.54 -27.03 23.08
C LEU A 565 7.19 -25.92 23.92
N THR A 566 7.30 -26.15 25.23
CA THR A 566 7.88 -25.18 26.18
C THR A 566 9.31 -24.77 25.77
N SER A 567 10.10 -25.69 25.25
CA SER A 567 11.47 -25.44 24.78
C SER A 567 11.55 -24.38 23.68
N LEU A 568 10.59 -24.34 22.74
CA LEU A 568 10.53 -23.27 21.73
C LEU A 568 10.09 -21.92 22.33
N LYS A 569 9.26 -21.90 23.37
CA LYS A 569 8.92 -20.66 24.10
C LYS A 569 10.16 -20.09 24.81
N VAL A 570 10.97 -20.96 25.43
CA VAL A 570 12.22 -20.60 26.11
C VAL A 570 13.28 -20.12 25.10
N TYR A 571 13.40 -20.78 23.95
CA TYR A 571 14.22 -20.31 22.83
C TYR A 571 13.76 -18.92 22.34
N ALA A 572 12.45 -18.73 22.13
CA ALA A 572 11.89 -17.44 21.69
C ALA A 572 12.11 -16.30 22.69
N ALA A 573 12.19 -16.60 23.99
CA ALA A 573 12.46 -15.62 25.05
C ALA A 573 13.95 -15.32 25.26
N SER A 574 14.86 -16.18 24.79
CA SER A 574 16.31 -16.08 25.02
C SER A 574 17.13 -15.74 23.78
N ARG A 575 16.56 -15.83 22.57
CA ARG A 575 17.28 -15.66 21.30
C ARG A 575 17.03 -14.29 20.66
N THR A 576 18.11 -13.54 20.44
CA THR A 576 18.07 -12.29 19.66
C THR A 576 17.66 -12.55 18.20
N GLY A 577 16.85 -11.65 17.62
CA GLY A 577 16.31 -11.79 16.27
C GLY A 577 15.03 -12.63 16.16
N VAL A 578 14.54 -13.15 17.29
CA VAL A 578 13.27 -13.89 17.42
C VAL A 578 12.24 -13.05 18.18
N LEU A 579 10.99 -13.05 17.72
CA LEU A 579 9.85 -12.49 18.45
C LEU A 579 8.94 -13.63 18.92
N ASN A 580 8.71 -13.70 20.22
CA ASN A 580 7.68 -14.57 20.81
C ASN A 580 6.30 -13.91 20.66
N ALA A 581 5.24 -14.70 20.55
CA ALA A 581 3.86 -14.24 20.55
C ALA A 581 2.92 -15.28 21.15
N ALA A 582 1.84 -14.80 21.77
CA ALA A 582 0.75 -15.62 22.32
C ALA A 582 -0.55 -15.37 21.54
N VAL A 583 -1.29 -16.43 21.18
CA VAL A 583 -2.69 -16.28 20.78
C VAL A 583 -3.60 -16.21 22.00
N GLY A 584 -4.51 -15.24 22.01
CA GLY A 584 -5.49 -15.05 23.09
C GLY A 584 -6.62 -16.07 23.07
N PHE A 585 -7.08 -16.44 24.26
CA PHE A 585 -8.15 -17.39 24.51
C PHE A 585 -8.97 -16.88 25.69
N ASP A 586 -10.26 -16.66 25.49
CA ASP A 586 -11.15 -16.28 26.60
C ASP A 586 -11.48 -17.52 27.42
N GLN A 587 -10.99 -17.53 28.66
CA GLN A 587 -11.24 -18.61 29.60
C GLN A 587 -12.73 -18.72 29.97
N GLN A 588 -13.50 -17.64 29.93
CA GLN A 588 -14.91 -17.63 30.32
C GLN A 588 -15.81 -18.30 29.27
N THR A 589 -15.72 -17.90 28.00
CA THR A 589 -16.51 -18.48 26.90
C THR A 589 -15.88 -19.72 26.25
N LEU A 590 -14.64 -20.08 26.63
CA LEU A 590 -13.81 -21.11 25.97
C LEU A 590 -13.55 -20.82 24.47
N SER A 591 -13.66 -19.56 24.04
CA SER A 591 -13.47 -19.17 22.64
C SER A 591 -12.07 -18.61 22.37
N PRO A 592 -11.48 -18.86 21.18
CA PRO A 592 -10.35 -18.06 20.71
C PRO A 592 -10.75 -16.59 20.60
N THR A 593 -9.93 -15.70 21.17
CA THR A 593 -10.07 -14.27 20.85
C THR A 593 -9.43 -13.96 19.49
N TYR A 594 -8.56 -14.84 18.96
CA TYR A 594 -7.70 -14.65 17.78
C TYR A 594 -6.74 -13.43 17.87
N GLU A 595 -6.69 -12.78 19.02
CA GLU A 595 -5.78 -11.68 19.34
C GLU A 595 -4.34 -12.20 19.45
N LEU A 596 -3.37 -11.60 18.74
CA LEU A 596 -1.96 -11.98 18.85
C LEU A 596 -1.19 -10.98 19.73
N ARG A 597 -0.80 -11.42 20.92
CA ARG A 597 0.01 -10.64 21.87
C ARG A 597 1.49 -10.85 21.61
N LEU A 598 2.10 -9.89 20.91
CA LEU A 598 3.53 -9.89 20.60
C LEU A 598 4.37 -9.65 21.86
N GLY A 599 5.50 -10.33 21.96
CA GLY A 599 6.47 -10.23 23.06
C GLY A 599 6.19 -11.11 24.29
N VAL A 600 5.09 -11.87 24.31
CA VAL A 600 4.66 -12.66 25.49
C VAL A 600 4.55 -14.16 25.15
N PRO A 601 5.10 -15.09 25.97
CA PRO A 601 4.83 -16.52 25.83
C PRO A 601 3.39 -16.85 26.23
N GLY A 602 2.70 -17.72 25.49
CA GLY A 602 1.33 -18.16 25.84
C GLY A 602 1.31 -19.26 26.90
N ALA A 603 0.40 -19.16 27.88
CA ALA A 603 0.22 -20.14 28.95
C ALA A 603 -0.20 -21.53 28.44
N SER A 604 0.23 -22.61 29.12
CA SER A 604 -0.05 -24.00 28.72
C SER A 604 -1.34 -24.56 29.35
N ALA A 605 -2.48 -23.98 29.00
CA ALA A 605 -3.78 -24.20 29.66
C ALA A 605 -4.46 -25.59 29.47
N GLY A 606 -3.75 -26.64 29.04
CA GLY A 606 -4.35 -27.92 28.62
C GLY A 606 -5.25 -28.60 29.68
N LEU A 607 -4.75 -28.75 30.91
CA LEU A 607 -5.55 -29.33 32.01
C LEU A 607 -6.74 -28.43 32.41
N ASN A 608 -6.55 -27.11 32.36
CA ASN A 608 -7.62 -26.14 32.68
C ASN A 608 -8.76 -26.19 31.65
N ILE A 609 -8.47 -26.53 30.39
CA ILE A 609 -9.47 -26.75 29.34
C ILE A 609 -10.21 -28.07 29.58
N ALA A 610 -9.49 -29.17 29.87
CA ALA A 610 -10.10 -30.46 30.16
C ALA A 610 -11.04 -30.41 31.38
N GLU A 611 -10.64 -29.70 32.44
CA GLU A 611 -11.44 -29.44 33.64
C GLU A 611 -12.75 -28.70 33.30
N ARG A 612 -12.69 -27.63 32.48
CA ARG A 612 -13.87 -26.88 32.04
C ARG A 612 -14.76 -27.62 31.03
N LEU A 613 -14.21 -28.60 30.30
CA LEU A 613 -14.98 -29.52 29.44
C LEU A 613 -15.66 -30.66 30.22
N GLY A 614 -15.58 -30.66 31.56
CA GLY A 614 -16.28 -31.61 32.43
C GLY A 614 -15.49 -32.89 32.76
N MET A 615 -14.17 -32.90 32.57
CA MET A 615 -13.33 -33.98 33.06
C MET A 615 -13.34 -34.02 34.60
N SER A 616 -13.40 -35.22 35.18
CA SER A 616 -13.51 -35.38 36.64
C SER A 616 -12.37 -34.65 37.39
N PRO A 617 -12.68 -33.88 38.46
CA PRO A 617 -11.68 -33.24 39.30
C PRO A 617 -10.59 -34.19 39.80
N ASP A 618 -10.95 -35.44 40.12
CA ASP A 618 -9.99 -36.46 40.58
C ASP A 618 -8.96 -36.79 39.48
N ILE A 619 -9.38 -36.83 38.21
CA ILE A 619 -8.49 -37.10 37.07
C ILE A 619 -7.57 -35.90 36.85
N ILE A 620 -8.11 -34.68 36.92
CA ILE A 620 -7.33 -33.44 36.80
C ILE A 620 -6.31 -33.30 37.94
N GLN A 621 -6.70 -33.61 39.18
CA GLN A 621 -5.81 -33.57 40.35
C GLN A 621 -4.68 -34.59 40.23
N ASN A 622 -4.98 -35.83 39.82
CA ASN A 622 -3.97 -36.84 39.55
C ASN A 622 -3.04 -36.45 38.38
N ALA A 623 -3.57 -35.85 37.31
CA ALA A 623 -2.77 -35.38 36.18
C ALA A 623 -1.82 -34.23 36.59
N ARG A 624 -2.28 -33.26 37.38
CA ARG A 624 -1.44 -32.21 37.97
C ARG A 624 -0.34 -32.82 38.87
N ALA A 625 -0.66 -33.85 39.64
CA ALA A 625 0.29 -34.52 40.54
C ALA A 625 1.35 -35.39 39.83
N GLN A 626 1.18 -35.73 38.55
CA GLN A 626 2.20 -36.44 37.75
C GLN A 626 3.10 -35.50 36.93
N MET A 627 2.89 -34.18 36.95
CA MET A 627 3.82 -33.24 36.33
C MET A 627 5.14 -33.18 37.11
N THR A 628 6.26 -33.37 36.42
CA THR A 628 7.60 -33.25 37.02
C THR A 628 7.86 -31.84 37.53
N THR A 629 8.47 -31.71 38.72
CA THR A 629 8.61 -30.44 39.45
C THR A 629 9.22 -29.33 38.60
N GLN A 630 10.36 -29.59 37.93
CA GLN A 630 10.99 -28.60 37.05
C GLN A 630 10.06 -28.10 35.92
N THR A 631 9.21 -28.97 35.36
CA THR A 631 8.28 -28.61 34.28
C THR A 631 7.10 -27.79 34.80
N ALA A 632 6.65 -28.08 36.04
CA ALA A 632 5.68 -27.26 36.75
C ALA A 632 6.26 -25.90 37.17
N ASP A 633 7.49 -25.86 37.68
CA ASP A 633 8.19 -24.64 38.12
C ASP A 633 8.46 -23.71 36.93
N ILE A 634 8.94 -24.24 35.79
CA ILE A 634 9.12 -23.47 34.55
C ILE A 634 7.76 -22.99 34.00
N GLY A 635 6.72 -23.82 34.09
CA GLY A 635 5.35 -23.43 33.72
C GLY A 635 4.86 -22.25 34.55
N ALA A 636 4.88 -22.38 35.88
CA ALA A 636 4.47 -21.34 36.83
C ALA A 636 5.31 -20.06 36.69
N PHE A 637 6.62 -20.17 36.44
CA PHE A 637 7.47 -19.01 36.16
C PHE A 637 7.08 -18.30 34.86
N LEU A 638 6.84 -19.05 33.77
CA LEU A 638 6.40 -18.48 32.50
C LEU A 638 5.00 -17.85 32.59
N ASP A 639 4.08 -18.47 33.34
CA ASP A 639 2.73 -17.94 33.56
C ASP A 639 2.76 -16.68 34.46
N GLN A 640 3.59 -16.65 35.52
CA GLN A 640 3.80 -15.43 36.32
C GLN A 640 4.43 -14.30 35.49
N LEU A 641 5.35 -14.62 34.58
CA LEU A 641 5.97 -13.64 33.68
C LEU A 641 4.97 -13.16 32.61
N HIS A 642 4.07 -14.03 32.13
CA HIS A 642 2.94 -13.68 31.27
C HIS A 642 1.98 -12.70 31.97
N ASP A 643 1.61 -12.96 33.23
CA ASP A 643 0.73 -12.08 34.00
C ASP A 643 1.38 -10.70 34.24
N GLN A 644 2.67 -10.66 34.60
CA GLN A 644 3.42 -9.41 34.76
C GLN A 644 3.52 -8.62 33.45
N LEU A 645 3.81 -9.27 32.31
CA LEU A 645 3.84 -8.61 30.99
C LEU A 645 2.46 -8.12 30.56
N THR A 646 1.40 -8.89 30.83
CA THR A 646 0.02 -8.52 30.48
C THR A 646 -0.47 -7.35 31.32
N ALA A 647 -0.16 -7.32 32.62
CA ALA A 647 -0.44 -6.17 33.49
C ALA A 647 0.30 -4.90 33.02
N ALA A 648 1.60 -5.01 32.70
CA ALA A 648 2.39 -3.88 32.20
C ALA A 648 1.93 -3.39 30.80
N ALA A 649 1.40 -4.29 29.96
CA ALA A 649 0.79 -3.91 28.68
C ALA A 649 -0.52 -3.15 28.88
N ALA A 650 -1.41 -3.63 29.76
CA ALA A 650 -2.67 -2.97 30.09
C ALA A 650 -2.45 -1.59 30.76
N GLU A 651 -1.46 -1.46 31.64
CA GLU A 651 -1.06 -0.18 32.24
C GLU A 651 -0.56 0.80 31.16
N ARG A 652 0.29 0.34 30.23
CA ARG A 652 0.73 1.15 29.09
C ARG A 652 -0.42 1.60 28.20
N GLU A 653 -1.40 0.74 27.92
CA GLU A 653 -2.55 1.13 27.10
C GLU A 653 -3.43 2.15 27.82
N ALA A 654 -3.72 1.94 29.12
CA ALA A 654 -4.47 2.89 29.93
C ALA A 654 -3.78 4.26 30.00
N LEU A 655 -2.45 4.31 30.09
CA LEU A 655 -1.67 5.54 30.00
C LEU A 655 -1.80 6.21 28.62
N GLN A 656 -1.67 5.47 27.52
CA GLN A 656 -1.85 6.02 26.17
C GLN A 656 -3.27 6.53 25.90
N GLN A 657 -4.30 5.84 26.39
CA GLN A 657 -5.69 6.30 26.29
C GLN A 657 -5.86 7.63 27.04
N LYS A 658 -5.33 7.71 28.27
CA LYS A 658 -5.36 8.92 29.10
C LYS A 658 -4.58 10.10 28.49
N GLU A 659 -3.44 9.85 27.83
CA GLU A 659 -2.71 10.87 27.07
C GLU A 659 -3.52 11.39 25.88
N ARG A 660 -4.22 10.51 25.14
CA ARG A 660 -5.11 10.89 24.03
C ARG A 660 -6.34 11.67 24.49
N GLU A 661 -6.87 11.37 25.67
CA GLU A 661 -7.95 12.16 26.30
C GLU A 661 -7.46 13.55 26.70
N LEU A 662 -6.33 13.64 27.43
CA LEU A 662 -5.72 14.90 27.83
C LEU A 662 -5.31 15.76 26.63
N SER A 663 -4.85 15.17 25.52
CA SER A 663 -4.54 15.93 24.30
C SER A 663 -5.80 16.49 23.63
N ARG A 664 -6.88 15.70 23.56
CA ARG A 664 -8.19 16.16 23.03
C ARG A 664 -8.78 17.28 23.88
N GLU A 665 -8.71 17.16 25.20
CA GLU A 665 -9.22 18.16 26.13
C GLU A 665 -8.42 19.47 26.05
N ARG A 666 -7.08 19.40 25.97
CA ARG A 666 -6.23 20.57 25.69
C ARG A 666 -6.61 21.27 24.40
N SER A 667 -6.69 20.55 23.28
CA SER A 667 -7.06 21.16 21.99
C SER A 667 -8.48 21.76 21.99
N ARG A 668 -9.42 21.18 22.76
CA ARG A 668 -10.74 21.79 22.99
C ARG A 668 -10.62 23.12 23.73
N LEU A 669 -9.92 23.14 24.87
CA LEU A 669 -9.73 24.34 25.69
C LEU A 669 -8.97 25.45 24.95
N GLU A 670 -8.00 25.10 24.09
CA GLU A 670 -7.30 26.03 23.20
C GLU A 670 -8.25 26.67 22.18
N ILE A 671 -9.15 25.90 21.56
CA ILE A 671 -10.16 26.41 20.63
C ILE A 671 -11.17 27.31 21.35
N GLU A 672 -11.67 26.86 22.50
CA GLU A 672 -12.66 27.54 23.34
C GLU A 672 -12.11 28.90 23.83
N GLY A 673 -10.92 28.92 24.44
CA GLY A 673 -10.24 30.15 24.85
C GLY A 673 -9.91 31.08 23.67
N ARG A 674 -9.55 30.55 22.49
CA ARG A 674 -9.30 31.36 21.29
C ARG A 674 -10.59 31.97 20.70
N LEU A 675 -11.74 31.35 20.92
CA LEU A 675 -13.05 31.91 20.57
C LEU A 675 -13.48 32.99 21.58
N GLU A 676 -13.33 32.75 22.89
CA GLU A 676 -13.61 33.76 23.93
C GLU A 676 -12.77 35.03 23.76
N GLN A 677 -11.45 34.89 23.54
CA GLN A 677 -10.57 36.03 23.32
C GLN A 677 -11.00 36.85 22.09
N LYS A 678 -11.33 36.20 20.96
CA LYS A 678 -11.85 36.87 19.76
C LYS A 678 -13.19 37.57 19.99
N ALA A 679 -14.08 36.99 20.80
CA ALA A 679 -15.35 37.62 21.17
C ALA A 679 -15.09 38.88 22.01
N ARG A 680 -14.18 38.80 22.98
CA ARG A 680 -13.86 39.87 23.92
C ARG A 680 -13.09 41.03 23.28
N THR A 681 -12.17 40.76 22.35
CA THR A 681 -11.53 41.84 21.55
C THR A 681 -12.56 42.56 20.68
N LYS A 682 -13.46 41.82 20.01
CA LYS A 682 -14.53 42.41 19.19
C LYS A 682 -15.53 43.23 20.02
N GLU A 683 -15.82 42.81 21.26
CA GLU A 683 -16.64 43.59 22.19
C GLU A 683 -15.95 44.90 22.62
N LEU A 684 -14.65 44.85 22.93
CA LEU A 684 -13.84 46.03 23.25
C LEU A 684 -13.73 47.00 22.07
N GLU A 685 -13.52 46.49 20.86
CA GLU A 685 -13.54 47.28 19.62
C GLU A 685 -14.90 47.94 19.40
N ALA A 686 -16.01 47.23 19.61
CA ALA A 686 -17.36 47.80 19.46
C ALA A 686 -17.61 48.94 20.48
N LYS A 687 -17.20 48.75 21.74
CA LYS A 687 -17.29 49.78 22.79
C LYS A 687 -16.42 51.00 22.47
N LEU A 688 -15.20 50.80 21.96
CA LEU A 688 -14.31 51.89 21.54
C LEU A 688 -14.90 52.70 20.38
N HIS A 689 -15.43 52.04 19.35
CA HIS A 689 -16.08 52.72 18.23
C HIS A 689 -17.30 53.53 18.66
N ALA A 690 -18.12 53.01 19.58
CA ALA A 690 -19.25 53.73 20.15
C ALA A 690 -18.80 54.99 20.92
N LEU A 691 -17.76 54.88 21.75
CA LEU A 691 -17.21 56.01 22.51
C LEU A 691 -16.68 57.12 21.60
N ILE A 692 -15.97 56.75 20.52
CA ILE A 692 -15.47 57.70 19.52
C ILE A 692 -16.63 58.39 18.77
N ALA A 693 -17.69 57.66 18.44
CA ALA A 693 -18.85 58.22 17.75
C ALA A 693 -19.62 59.25 18.61
N ASP A 694 -19.74 59.00 19.92
CA ASP A 694 -20.33 59.93 20.88
C ASP A 694 -19.48 61.20 21.06
N VAL A 695 -18.17 61.06 21.28
CA VAL A 695 -17.23 62.20 21.36
C VAL A 695 -17.24 63.04 20.08
N GLU A 696 -17.31 62.41 18.90
CA GLU A 696 -17.50 63.14 17.65
C GLU A 696 -18.86 63.86 17.57
N SER A 697 -19.93 63.30 18.16
CA SER A 697 -21.25 63.94 18.18
C SER A 697 -21.23 65.19 19.06
N GLN A 698 -20.71 65.07 20.28
CA GLN A 698 -20.53 66.19 21.21
C GLN A 698 -19.66 67.29 20.60
N LEU A 699 -18.57 66.93 19.88
CA LEU A 699 -17.75 67.93 19.19
C LEU A 699 -18.48 68.62 18.02
N ARG A 700 -19.34 67.88 17.29
CA ARG A 700 -20.20 68.46 16.23
C ARG A 700 -21.25 69.41 16.80
N GLU A 701 -21.75 69.16 18.00
CA GLU A 701 -22.68 70.05 18.70
C GLU A 701 -22.00 71.29 19.27
N THR A 702 -20.85 71.15 19.95
CA THR A 702 -20.10 72.32 20.46
C THR A 702 -19.59 73.22 19.34
N VAL A 703 -19.25 72.68 18.16
CA VAL A 703 -18.88 73.49 16.98
C VAL A 703 -20.10 74.19 16.34
N LYS A 704 -21.31 73.62 16.46
CA LYS A 704 -22.56 74.28 16.02
C LYS A 704 -22.98 75.43 16.95
N ALA A 705 -22.61 75.38 18.23
CA ALA A 705 -22.96 76.39 19.23
C ALA A 705 -22.10 77.67 19.17
N ILE A 706 -21.30 77.87 18.12
CA ILE A 706 -20.45 79.04 17.93
C ILE A 706 -21.02 79.89 16.78
N ASP A 707 -21.66 81.01 17.12
CA ASP A 707 -22.41 81.87 16.17
C ASP A 707 -21.53 82.65 15.18
N ASP A 708 -20.24 82.88 15.47
CA ASP A 708 -19.34 83.54 14.52
C ASP A 708 -18.97 82.61 13.37
N LYS A 709 -19.72 82.75 12.28
CA LYS A 709 -19.58 82.00 11.02
C LYS A 709 -18.17 82.00 10.43
N THR A 710 -17.32 83.00 10.74
CA THR A 710 -15.92 83.05 10.28
C THR A 710 -14.98 82.29 11.22
N LEU A 711 -15.21 82.39 12.53
CA LEU A 711 -14.45 81.68 13.55
C LEU A 711 -14.76 80.17 13.49
N SER A 712 -16.04 79.80 13.39
CA SER A 712 -16.51 78.41 13.37
C SER A 712 -15.98 77.61 12.18
N GLN A 713 -15.83 78.21 10.99
CA GLN A 713 -15.18 77.53 9.85
C GLN A 713 -13.68 77.29 10.07
N LYS A 714 -13.00 78.19 10.78
CA LYS A 714 -11.56 78.07 11.09
C LYS A 714 -11.35 77.02 12.18
N ILE A 715 -12.13 77.09 13.25
CA ILE A 715 -12.13 76.12 14.35
C ILE A 715 -12.53 74.73 13.86
N ALA A 716 -13.58 74.59 13.04
CA ALA A 716 -14.00 73.30 12.51
C ALA A 716 -12.94 72.61 11.63
N ARG A 717 -12.17 73.38 10.84
CA ARG A 717 -11.06 72.81 10.06
C ARG A 717 -9.90 72.37 10.94
N ASP A 718 -9.49 73.21 11.90
CA ASP A 718 -8.36 72.90 12.77
C ASP A 718 -8.69 71.79 13.79
N SER A 719 -9.92 71.76 14.30
CA SER A 719 -10.41 70.70 15.18
C SER A 719 -10.62 69.38 14.44
N ALA A 720 -11.14 69.39 13.20
CA ALA A 720 -11.22 68.18 12.37
C ALA A 720 -9.82 67.63 12.06
N ALA A 721 -8.85 68.48 11.69
CA ALA A 721 -7.48 68.05 11.44
C ALA A 721 -6.82 67.44 12.69
N ARG A 722 -6.95 68.10 13.85
CA ARG A 722 -6.48 67.56 15.14
C ARG A 722 -7.19 66.27 15.52
N MET A 723 -8.51 66.17 15.34
CA MET A 723 -9.30 64.98 15.66
C MET A 723 -8.95 63.80 14.75
N THR A 724 -8.79 64.01 13.44
CA THR A 724 -8.33 62.95 12.52
C THR A 724 -6.93 62.46 12.89
N ARG A 725 -6.03 63.37 13.27
CA ARG A 725 -4.69 63.02 13.74
C ARG A 725 -4.72 62.26 15.06
N ALA A 726 -5.45 62.76 16.06
CA ALA A 726 -5.59 62.10 17.37
C ALA A 726 -6.29 60.74 17.25
N LYS A 727 -7.33 60.60 16.42
CA LYS A 727 -8.02 59.32 16.14
C LYS A 727 -7.08 58.32 15.48
N ARG A 728 -6.15 58.78 14.64
CA ARG A 728 -5.10 57.94 14.06
C ARG A 728 -4.04 57.55 15.09
N GLU A 729 -3.46 58.52 15.79
CA GLU A 729 -2.42 58.28 16.82
C GLU A 729 -2.97 57.40 17.96
N PHE A 730 -4.23 57.57 18.38
CA PHE A 730 -4.90 56.72 19.38
C PHE A 730 -5.27 55.33 18.83
N SER A 731 -5.57 55.18 17.53
CA SER A 731 -5.79 53.86 16.91
C SER A 731 -4.46 53.10 16.73
N GLU A 732 -3.38 53.79 16.39
CA GLU A 732 -2.02 53.24 16.34
C GLU A 732 -1.51 52.89 17.78
N GLN A 733 -1.88 53.66 18.81
CA GLN A 733 -1.65 53.31 20.22
C GLN A 733 -2.54 52.17 20.73
N PHE A 734 -3.82 52.12 20.36
CA PHE A 734 -4.74 51.05 20.78
C PHE A 734 -4.35 49.72 20.13
N SER A 735 -4.08 49.71 18.82
CA SER A 735 -3.60 48.52 18.12
C SER A 735 -2.25 48.02 18.66
N SER A 736 -1.28 48.91 18.92
CA SER A 736 -0.02 48.50 19.58
C SER A 736 -0.20 48.02 21.03
N THR A 737 -1.17 48.56 21.78
CA THR A 737 -1.52 48.07 23.12
C THR A 737 -2.21 46.70 23.09
N VAL A 738 -3.11 46.48 22.14
CA VAL A 738 -3.76 45.17 21.91
C VAL A 738 -2.74 44.13 21.41
N LEU A 739 -1.79 44.50 20.55
CA LEU A 739 -0.66 43.63 20.19
C LEU A 739 0.25 43.33 21.41
N ALA A 740 0.50 44.31 22.28
CA ALA A 740 1.28 44.11 23.50
C ALA A 740 0.58 43.16 24.49
N HIS A 741 -0.76 43.17 24.55
CA HIS A 741 -1.52 42.23 25.37
C HIS A 741 -1.68 40.83 24.71
N ASN A 742 -1.33 40.69 23.43
CA ASN A 742 -1.42 39.45 22.66
C ASN A 742 -0.09 38.66 22.54
N THR A 743 0.99 39.04 23.25
CA THR A 743 2.34 38.49 23.00
C THR A 743 3.05 37.88 24.22
N ARG A 744 2.55 36.71 24.65
CA ARG A 744 3.27 35.55 25.26
C ARG A 744 2.24 34.45 25.56
N ALA A 745 2.34 33.22 25.07
CA ALA A 745 3.30 32.58 24.14
C ALA A 745 2.49 31.66 23.16
N ASP A 746 3.02 30.98 22.13
CA ASP A 746 4.41 30.65 21.79
C ASP A 746 4.65 30.55 20.25
N GLN A 747 5.92 30.63 19.85
CA GLN A 747 6.59 30.12 18.62
C GLN A 747 6.05 30.36 17.17
N HIS A 748 6.87 31.10 16.40
CA HIS A 748 7.33 30.86 15.01
C HIS A 748 6.35 30.86 13.80
N ASP A 749 6.68 31.37 12.59
CA ASP A 749 7.73 32.31 12.09
C ASP A 749 7.16 32.97 10.79
N THR A 750 7.82 33.45 9.71
CA THR A 750 9.19 33.62 9.11
C THR A 750 9.08 34.79 8.07
N PRO A 751 10.11 35.22 7.29
CA PRO A 751 11.58 35.17 7.45
C PRO A 751 12.28 36.53 7.19
N LEU A 752 13.29 36.90 7.98
CA LEU A 752 14.36 37.82 7.55
C LEU A 752 15.72 37.40 8.13
N LYS A 753 16.79 37.64 7.36
CA LYS A 753 18.13 37.07 7.60
C LYS A 753 18.66 37.43 9.01
N PRO A 754 19.02 36.46 9.87
CA PRO A 754 19.41 36.74 11.24
C PRO A 754 20.77 37.44 11.31
N LYS A 755 20.85 38.51 12.10
CA LYS A 755 22.11 38.95 12.71
C LYS A 755 22.34 38.13 13.98
N SER A 756 23.57 37.69 14.20
CA SER A 756 23.93 36.88 15.37
C SER A 756 23.73 37.63 16.69
N PRO A 757 23.28 36.95 17.77
CA PRO A 757 23.24 37.53 19.10
C PRO A 757 24.66 37.71 19.64
N THR A 758 25.02 38.90 20.10
CA THR A 758 26.31 39.13 20.77
C THR A 758 26.31 38.50 22.16
N PRO A 759 27.29 37.65 22.50
CA PRO A 759 27.44 37.14 23.86
C PRO A 759 27.90 38.26 24.80
N ILE A 760 27.35 38.27 26.02
CA ILE A 760 27.75 39.17 27.11
C ILE A 760 28.85 38.47 27.89
N LYS A 761 29.92 39.18 28.23
CA LYS A 761 31.07 38.64 28.98
C LYS A 761 31.25 39.38 30.31
N VAL A 762 31.87 38.67 31.27
CA VAL A 762 32.35 39.30 32.51
C VAL A 762 33.36 40.39 32.15
N GLY A 763 33.13 41.60 32.66
CA GLY A 763 33.92 42.79 32.38
C GLY A 763 33.24 43.82 31.47
N ASP A 764 32.21 43.43 30.71
CA ASP A 764 31.46 44.32 29.79
C ASP A 764 30.70 45.43 30.53
N LEU A 765 30.47 46.56 29.84
CA LEU A 765 29.56 47.63 30.26
C LEU A 765 28.17 47.40 29.66
N VAL A 766 27.16 47.39 30.51
CA VAL A 766 25.76 47.13 30.14
C VAL A 766 24.87 48.27 30.63
N GLN A 767 23.98 48.75 29.76
CA GLN A 767 23.01 49.79 30.08
C GLN A 767 21.75 49.14 30.66
N LEU A 768 21.30 49.56 31.85
CA LEU A 768 20.14 48.97 32.53
C LEU A 768 18.85 49.74 32.22
N LYS A 769 17.74 49.03 31.97
CA LYS A 769 16.42 49.65 31.72
C LYS A 769 15.81 50.18 33.02
N SER A 770 15.82 49.37 34.08
CA SER A 770 15.32 49.70 35.42
C SER A 770 15.90 50.97 36.04
N LEU A 771 17.16 51.30 35.75
CA LEU A 771 17.93 52.37 36.40
C LEU A 771 18.44 53.46 35.46
N GLY A 772 18.29 53.30 34.14
CA GLY A 772 18.73 54.29 33.14
C GLY A 772 20.23 54.60 33.13
N ARG A 773 21.06 53.77 33.77
CA ARG A 773 22.51 53.97 33.97
C ARG A 773 23.33 52.78 33.49
N GLN A 774 24.59 53.03 33.17
CA GLN A 774 25.58 52.00 32.88
C GLN A 774 25.98 51.27 34.17
N ALA A 775 26.09 49.95 34.07
CA ALA A 775 26.62 49.07 35.10
C ALA A 775 27.66 48.12 34.47
N ARG A 776 28.61 47.64 35.25
CA ARG A 776 29.62 46.68 34.77
C ARG A 776 29.26 45.25 35.19
N VAL A 777 29.36 44.29 34.27
CA VAL A 777 29.14 42.87 34.56
C VAL A 777 30.32 42.31 35.35
N ASN A 778 30.10 41.97 36.62
CA ASN A 778 31.13 41.39 37.49
C ASN A 778 31.13 39.87 37.47
N ARG A 779 29.95 39.26 37.29
CA ARG A 779 29.77 37.80 37.23
C ARG A 779 28.49 37.47 36.46
N ILE A 780 28.53 36.40 35.68
CA ILE A 780 27.34 35.75 35.11
C ILE A 780 26.96 34.65 36.10
N LEU A 781 25.69 34.56 36.49
CA LEU A 781 25.20 33.55 37.43
C LEU A 781 24.57 32.37 36.67
N ASP A 782 23.83 32.69 35.61
CA ASP A 782 23.29 31.77 34.60
C ASP A 782 23.03 32.56 33.29
N ASP A 783 22.52 31.92 32.23
CA ASP A 783 22.27 32.57 30.93
C ASP A 783 21.29 33.76 30.96
N LYS A 784 20.45 33.82 32.00
CA LYS A 784 19.43 34.84 32.22
C LYS A 784 19.81 35.81 33.32
N THR A 785 20.57 35.42 34.35
CA THR A 785 20.84 36.27 35.53
C THR A 785 22.30 36.73 35.64
N PHE A 786 22.50 38.04 35.83
CA PHE A 786 23.80 38.72 35.85
C PHE A 786 24.01 39.47 37.16
N GLU A 787 25.22 39.42 37.72
CA GLU A 787 25.63 40.25 38.86
C GLU A 787 26.44 41.44 38.35
N VAL A 788 25.92 42.66 38.57
CA VAL A 788 26.46 43.91 38.03
C VAL A 788 26.76 44.92 39.14
N SER A 789 27.64 45.88 38.86
CA SER A 789 27.85 47.05 39.73
C SER A 789 27.62 48.36 39.00
N ALA A 790 26.78 49.21 39.57
CA ALA A 790 26.55 50.59 39.15
C ALA A 790 27.20 51.53 40.18
N GLY A 791 28.45 51.93 39.92
CA GLY A 791 29.27 52.62 40.91
C GLY A 791 29.54 51.74 42.14
N PRO A 792 29.35 52.25 43.39
CA PRO A 792 29.65 51.50 44.61
C PRO A 792 28.61 50.40 44.93
N MET A 793 27.46 50.38 44.25
CA MET A 793 26.38 49.42 44.54
C MET A 793 26.48 48.18 43.64
N LYS A 794 26.35 46.99 44.25
CA LYS A 794 26.24 45.70 43.55
C LYS A 794 24.79 45.20 43.59
N MET A 795 24.34 44.59 42.51
CA MET A 795 22.97 44.06 42.36
C MET A 795 22.93 42.89 41.37
N ARG A 796 21.86 42.09 41.44
CA ARG A 796 21.54 41.04 40.47
C ARG A 796 20.40 41.53 39.56
N ILE A 797 20.50 41.22 38.28
CA ILE A 797 19.53 41.63 37.24
C ILE A 797 19.31 40.49 36.24
N ASP A 798 18.17 40.51 35.56
CA ASP A 798 17.90 39.65 34.41
C ASP A 798 18.42 40.24 33.10
N ARG A 799 18.72 39.36 32.13
CA ARG A 799 19.10 39.68 30.75
C ARG A 799 18.05 40.55 30.06
N SER A 800 16.78 40.41 30.46
CA SER A 800 15.65 41.21 29.99
C SER A 800 15.71 42.67 30.44
N ASP A 801 16.41 42.99 31.53
CA ASP A 801 16.63 44.35 32.04
C ASP A 801 17.86 45.04 31.41
N ILE A 802 18.69 44.29 30.66
CA ILE A 802 19.79 44.86 29.87
C ILE A 802 19.22 45.47 28.57
N ALA A 803 19.51 46.75 28.34
CA ALA A 803 19.10 47.52 27.16
C ALA A 803 20.11 47.42 26.00
N ALA A 804 21.40 47.55 26.33
CA ALA A 804 22.50 47.53 25.38
C ALA A 804 23.77 47.01 26.06
N VAL A 805 24.68 46.46 25.26
CA VAL A 805 25.97 45.89 25.70
C VAL A 805 27.06 46.61 24.93
N GLU A 806 27.83 47.46 25.62
CA GLU A 806 28.96 48.17 25.05
C GLU A 806 30.22 47.32 25.23
N GLN A 807 30.47 46.47 24.22
CA GLN A 807 31.63 45.58 24.23
C GLN A 807 32.93 46.38 24.12
N VAL A 808 33.68 46.44 25.23
CA VAL A 808 35.02 47.01 25.25
C VAL A 808 35.93 46.11 24.39
N LYS A 809 36.35 46.61 23.22
CA LYS A 809 37.30 45.92 22.35
C LYS A 809 38.67 45.78 23.01
N ALA A 810 38.84 44.73 23.80
CA ALA A 810 40.15 44.25 24.22
C ALA A 810 40.94 43.77 23.00
N ILE A 811 41.91 44.56 22.56
CA ILE A 811 42.87 44.17 21.52
C ILE A 811 43.64 42.97 22.05
N THR A 812 43.50 41.81 21.42
CA THR A 812 44.15 40.58 21.91
C THR A 812 45.62 40.55 21.49
N PRO A 813 46.56 40.14 22.36
CA PRO A 813 47.99 40.00 22.00
C PRO A 813 48.26 39.05 20.82
N LEU A 814 47.28 38.23 20.43
CA LEU A 814 47.38 37.24 19.36
C LEU A 814 47.45 37.89 17.96
N GLU A 815 46.89 39.09 17.77
CA GLU A 815 47.00 39.81 16.48
C GLU A 815 48.42 40.35 16.22
N ALA A 816 49.22 40.58 17.28
CA ALA A 816 50.63 40.92 17.15
C ALA A 816 51.51 39.73 16.72
N ALA A 817 51.04 38.49 16.94
CA ALA A 817 51.80 37.27 16.62
C ALA A 817 51.75 36.88 15.13
N ARG A 818 50.77 37.36 14.36
CA ARG A 818 50.53 36.96 12.95
C ARG A 818 51.52 37.52 11.91
N ARG A 819 52.69 38.03 12.33
CA ARG A 819 53.75 38.57 11.45
C ARG A 819 54.89 37.59 11.12
N ARG A 820 54.80 36.32 11.52
CA ARG A 820 55.68 35.24 11.04
C ARG A 820 54.80 34.07 10.63
N GLY A 821 54.97 33.59 9.39
CA GLY A 821 54.13 32.55 8.80
C GLY A 821 54.71 31.15 8.95
N GLY A 822 53.92 30.15 8.55
CA GLY A 822 54.35 28.76 8.45
C GLY A 822 53.39 27.77 9.12
N VAL A 823 53.12 26.68 8.42
CA VAL A 823 52.36 25.48 8.82
C VAL A 823 50.83 25.59 8.80
N THR A 824 50.24 24.69 8.01
CA THR A 824 48.81 24.36 7.94
C THR A 824 48.62 22.98 8.55
N ILE A 825 47.66 22.80 9.46
CA ILE A 825 47.14 21.48 9.85
C ILE A 825 45.62 21.54 9.74
N GLN A 826 45.03 20.49 9.16
CA GLN A 826 43.58 20.36 8.98
C GLN A 826 42.96 19.73 10.23
N THR A 827 41.91 20.35 10.78
CA THR A 827 41.07 19.74 11.81
C THR A 827 39.82 19.17 11.17
N ALA A 828 39.68 17.85 11.15
CA ALA A 828 38.39 17.21 10.88
C ALA A 828 37.43 17.54 12.04
N ALA A 829 36.19 17.94 11.73
CA ALA A 829 35.21 18.31 12.73
C ALA A 829 34.39 17.07 13.16
N THR A 830 34.73 16.51 14.32
CA THR A 830 33.80 15.69 15.10
C THR A 830 33.04 16.60 16.06
N THR A 831 31.79 16.91 15.73
CA THR A 831 30.86 17.52 16.68
C THR A 831 30.53 16.49 17.74
N ASP A 832 30.88 16.80 19.00
CA ASP A 832 30.17 16.47 20.24
C ASP A 832 31.11 16.72 21.41
N ALA A 833 30.98 17.91 22.01
CA ALA A 833 31.77 18.36 23.15
C ALA A 833 30.81 18.82 24.25
N ASP A 834 30.33 17.84 25.03
CA ASP A 834 29.63 18.11 26.28
C ASP A 834 30.51 18.99 27.20
N TYR A 835 29.90 19.96 27.88
CA TYR A 835 30.59 20.79 28.87
C TYR A 835 30.88 19.97 30.13
N MET A 836 31.94 19.17 30.10
CA MET A 836 32.44 18.40 31.24
C MET A 836 32.66 19.33 32.45
N THR A 837 31.83 19.17 33.48
CA THR A 837 31.98 19.88 34.75
C THR A 837 33.25 19.44 35.45
N SER A 838 34.03 20.38 35.98
CA SER A 838 35.27 20.10 36.73
C SER A 838 35.04 19.62 38.18
N GLU A 839 33.79 19.34 38.55
CA GLU A 839 33.41 18.74 39.83
C GLU A 839 32.65 17.42 39.61
N ILE A 840 32.95 16.43 40.46
CA ILE A 840 32.21 15.17 40.58
C ILE A 840 31.73 14.98 42.03
N ASN A 841 30.50 14.49 42.20
CA ASN A 841 29.89 14.23 43.50
C ASN A 841 29.60 12.72 43.67
N VAL A 842 30.21 12.11 44.68
CA VAL A 842 30.08 10.67 45.02
C VAL A 842 29.46 10.46 46.41
N ILE A 843 28.77 11.46 46.96
CA ILE A 843 28.00 11.30 48.21
C ILE A 843 26.92 10.22 48.02
N GLY A 844 26.90 9.24 48.93
CA GLY A 844 25.94 8.12 48.90
C GLY A 844 26.42 6.87 48.16
N ARG A 845 27.58 6.91 47.50
CA ARG A 845 28.22 5.75 46.87
C ARG A 845 28.90 4.83 47.90
N THR A 846 29.04 3.55 47.53
CA THR A 846 30.00 2.65 48.18
C THR A 846 31.45 3.06 47.85
N SER A 847 32.44 2.53 48.59
CA SER A 847 33.86 2.82 48.36
C SER A 847 34.32 2.49 46.95
N ASP A 848 33.82 1.39 46.41
CA ASP A 848 34.37 0.74 45.22
C ASP A 848 33.70 1.30 43.95
N GLU A 849 32.41 1.64 44.03
CA GLU A 849 31.73 2.51 43.06
C GLU A 849 32.42 3.87 42.98
N ALA A 850 32.62 4.55 44.12
CA ALA A 850 33.20 5.88 44.16
C ALA A 850 34.63 5.93 43.59
N ALA A 851 35.44 4.91 43.89
CA ALA A 851 36.77 4.75 43.31
C ALA A 851 36.72 4.64 41.78
N THR A 852 35.88 3.73 41.26
CA THR A 852 35.73 3.48 39.82
C THR A 852 35.17 4.70 39.06
N GLU A 853 34.23 5.43 39.68
CA GLU A 853 33.59 6.61 39.09
C GLU A 853 34.56 7.82 39.04
N VAL A 854 35.40 7.99 40.08
CA VAL A 854 36.45 9.01 40.15
C VAL A 854 37.63 8.71 39.21
N GLU A 855 38.06 7.46 39.09
CA GLU A 855 39.13 7.03 38.17
C GLU A 855 38.77 7.35 36.71
N ARG A 856 37.58 6.91 36.26
CA ARG A 856 37.04 7.25 34.94
C ARG A 856 36.79 8.75 34.72
N PHE A 857 36.73 9.55 35.79
CA PHE A 857 36.57 11.00 35.70
C PHE A 857 37.93 11.71 35.61
N LEU A 858 38.95 11.24 36.34
CA LEU A 858 40.34 11.69 36.24
C LEU A 858 40.87 11.56 34.81
N ASP A 859 40.71 10.41 34.17
CA ASP A 859 41.22 10.17 32.82
C ASP A 859 40.56 11.08 31.78
N ARG A 860 39.24 11.26 31.85
CA ARG A 860 38.49 12.16 30.96
C ARG A 860 38.86 13.63 31.20
N ALA A 861 39.10 14.03 32.44
CA ALA A 861 39.56 15.37 32.79
C ALA A 861 40.98 15.65 32.30
N PHE A 862 41.89 14.68 32.41
CA PHE A 862 43.26 14.76 31.87
C PHE A 862 43.25 14.84 30.34
N LEU A 863 42.50 13.97 29.65
CA LEU A 863 42.32 14.02 28.20
C LEU A 863 41.68 15.32 27.70
N SER A 864 40.86 15.96 28.54
CA SER A 864 40.24 17.27 28.28
C SER A 864 41.11 18.46 28.74
N GLY A 865 42.33 18.22 29.22
CA GLY A 865 43.30 19.25 29.61
C GLY A 865 42.89 20.11 30.81
N LEU A 866 42.00 19.63 31.68
CA LEU A 866 41.58 20.36 32.87
C LEU A 866 42.75 20.45 33.89
N PRO A 867 43.21 21.65 34.28
CA PRO A 867 44.36 21.78 35.19
C PRO A 867 44.03 21.33 36.62
N ARG A 868 42.76 21.45 37.04
CA ARG A 868 42.28 21.06 38.36
C ARG A 868 40.87 20.48 38.27
N ILE A 869 40.60 19.48 39.10
CA ILE A 869 39.27 18.93 39.33
C ILE A 869 38.94 18.90 40.83
N ARG A 870 37.66 18.68 41.14
CA ARG A 870 37.12 18.72 42.50
C ARG A 870 36.22 17.50 42.75
N ILE A 871 36.43 16.83 43.87
CA ILE A 871 35.74 15.58 44.22
C ILE A 871 35.01 15.79 45.55
N VAL A 872 33.68 15.69 45.51
CA VAL A 872 32.81 15.87 46.67
C VAL A 872 32.39 14.50 47.20
N HIS A 873 32.79 14.18 48.43
CA HIS A 873 32.58 12.86 49.06
C HIS A 873 31.89 12.92 50.43
N GLY A 874 31.57 14.14 50.92
CA GLY A 874 30.85 14.36 52.16
C GLY A 874 31.69 14.20 53.44
N THR A 875 31.12 14.63 54.56
CA THR A 875 31.75 14.77 55.89
C THR A 875 31.38 13.65 56.87
N GLY A 876 31.02 12.46 56.37
CA GLY A 876 30.66 11.29 57.19
C GLY A 876 31.85 10.66 57.93
N MET A 877 31.81 9.35 58.18
CA MET A 877 32.85 8.60 58.93
C MET A 877 34.26 8.57 58.27
N GLY A 878 34.51 9.39 57.25
CA GLY A 878 35.82 9.56 56.62
C GLY A 878 36.27 8.43 55.70
N ILE A 879 35.45 7.39 55.49
CA ILE A 879 35.77 6.21 54.68
C ILE A 879 36.11 6.62 53.24
N LEU A 880 35.16 7.23 52.51
CA LEU A 880 35.38 7.72 51.14
C LEU A 880 36.58 8.68 51.06
N ARG A 881 36.74 9.60 52.02
CA ARG A 881 37.87 10.54 52.09
C ARG A 881 39.24 9.83 52.23
N ARG A 882 39.30 8.67 52.89
CA ARG A 882 40.53 7.86 53.00
C ARG A 882 40.77 7.11 51.69
N THR A 883 39.81 6.29 51.26
CA THR A 883 39.92 5.47 50.04
C THR A 883 40.27 6.29 48.80
N LEU A 884 39.54 7.40 48.56
CA LEU A 884 39.77 8.25 47.39
C LEU A 884 41.12 8.97 47.48
N ARG A 885 41.61 9.34 48.67
CA ARG A 885 42.95 9.94 48.81
C ARG A 885 44.08 8.94 48.60
N GLU A 886 43.87 7.67 48.94
CA GLU A 886 44.84 6.61 48.70
C GLU A 886 44.94 6.30 47.19
N LEU A 887 43.80 6.19 46.51
CA LEU A 887 43.72 6.12 45.04
C LEU A 887 44.40 7.33 44.38
N LEU A 888 43.99 8.56 44.74
CA LEU A 888 44.51 9.80 44.13
C LEU A 888 46.02 9.98 44.31
N ARG A 889 46.61 9.53 45.42
CA ARG A 889 48.07 9.60 45.66
C ARG A 889 48.86 8.68 44.73
N ASN A 890 48.26 7.56 44.34
CA ASN A 890 48.89 6.54 43.50
C ASN A 890 48.61 6.74 42.00
N HIS A 891 47.66 7.62 41.66
CA HIS A 891 47.19 7.84 40.29
C HIS A 891 48.22 8.63 39.44
N PRO A 892 48.63 8.14 38.25
CA PRO A 892 49.76 8.71 37.50
C PRO A 892 49.53 10.15 37.01
N HIS A 893 48.27 10.53 36.77
CA HIS A 893 47.88 11.84 36.26
C HIS A 893 47.81 12.96 37.33
N VAL A 894 47.96 12.63 38.61
CA VAL A 894 47.79 13.61 39.72
C VAL A 894 49.11 14.30 40.08
N ALA A 895 49.11 15.64 40.11
CA ALA A 895 50.23 16.48 40.52
C ALA A 895 50.19 16.80 42.01
N THR A 896 49.08 17.39 42.49
CA THR A 896 48.90 17.76 43.91
C THR A 896 47.48 17.44 44.39
N ILE A 897 47.31 17.25 45.70
CA ILE A 897 46.02 16.97 46.34
C ILE A 897 45.87 17.93 47.53
N THR A 898 44.86 18.79 47.48
CA THR A 898 44.65 19.88 48.44
C THR A 898 43.28 19.74 49.11
N GLU A 899 43.19 20.15 50.38
CA GLU A 899 41.90 20.29 51.07
C GLU A 899 41.38 21.72 50.85
N PRO A 900 40.17 21.91 50.28
CA PRO A 900 39.64 23.25 50.05
C PRO A 900 39.30 23.95 51.39
N PRO A 901 39.28 25.29 51.43
CA PRO A 901 38.98 26.03 52.66
C PRO A 901 37.53 25.79 53.15
N PRO A 902 37.21 26.11 54.44
CA PRO A 902 35.92 25.75 55.04
C PRO A 902 34.69 26.33 54.34
N ASN A 903 34.82 27.48 53.69
CA ASN A 903 33.78 28.12 52.86
C ASN A 903 33.58 27.44 51.48
N GLN A 904 34.38 26.42 51.16
CA GLN A 904 34.35 25.65 49.91
C GLN A 904 34.27 24.13 50.19
N GLY A 905 33.54 23.75 51.25
CA GLY A 905 33.24 22.35 51.59
C GLY A 905 34.23 21.67 52.55
N GLY A 906 35.41 22.27 52.79
CA GLY A 906 36.35 21.80 53.81
C GLY A 906 36.67 20.30 53.70
N GLN A 907 36.54 19.60 54.83
CA GLN A 907 36.81 18.15 54.94
C GLN A 907 35.82 17.26 54.16
N GLY A 908 34.78 17.82 53.53
CA GLY A 908 33.79 17.09 52.72
C GLY A 908 34.11 17.01 51.23
N ALA A 909 35.19 17.67 50.79
CA ALA A 909 35.66 17.66 49.41
C ALA A 909 37.19 17.56 49.36
N THR A 910 37.72 17.18 48.20
CA THR A 910 39.14 17.15 47.89
C THR A 910 39.36 17.79 46.53
N GLU A 911 40.33 18.70 46.42
CA GLU A 911 40.74 19.31 45.15
C GLU A 911 42.03 18.67 44.66
N VAL A 912 42.09 18.42 43.36
CA VAL A 912 43.14 17.64 42.71
C VAL A 912 43.67 18.43 41.53
N GLU A 913 44.96 18.69 41.54
CA GLU A 913 45.68 19.30 40.42
C GLU A 913 46.25 18.20 39.54
N LEU A 914 46.02 18.29 38.24
CA LEU A 914 46.51 17.31 37.28
C LEU A 914 47.87 17.73 36.73
N ARG A 915 48.67 16.75 36.32
CA ARG A 915 49.92 17.00 35.59
C ARG A 915 49.58 17.53 34.19
N GLN A 916 50.46 18.37 33.64
CA GLN A 916 50.43 18.85 32.25
C GLN A 916 51.65 18.30 31.50
#